data_AF-A0AA88TAT5-F1
#
_entry.id   AF-A0AA88TAT5-F1
#
_cell.length_a   1.000
_cell.length_b   1.000
_cell.length_c   1.000
_cell.angle_alpha   90.00
_cell.angle_beta   90.00
_cell.angle_gamma   90.00
#
_symmetry.space_group_name_H-M   'P 1'
#
loop_
_entity.id
_entity.type
_entity.pdbx_description
1 polymer ?
#
loop_
_entity_poly.entity_id
_entity_poly.type
_entity_poly.pdbx_seq_one_letter_code
_entity_poly.pdbx_strand_id
1 'polypeptide(L)'
;MLLTQYFLSIRAAQHKEVQESSSIYTKKQISILDMTDQETPENVASTPAEAPVRPKQASHRGRTVGPIANSNKEHEEIPEFEPFMLMPRGPPPLTEYLDVWDVNMLKQAYEENKQRHHTHLYHCDHLIVRRAQEFLIKITFNRPFKPEQDKFAVEFSIGAGAQYSKGTYIPVFPTLERQSVWRGQILESSENVVTMGITPASDCIVGKYRMYIAVVTPYGIRRTRRDPRLDTYIIFNPWSPGDSVFLDDEEEREECVLNELGIIYHGTYDDISERPWNYGQFEFGILDACLFVLDKAEMPLTNRGDPIKISRVASAMMNSRDDDGVLVGNWSGDYLYGVAPTSWTGSVEILLDYAGSGGQSVGYAQCWVYAAVFNTFLRCLGIPSRVVTNFFSAHDNNGNLKMDIILDDNGKVDRSRTRDSIWNYHCWNECFMARPDLPEGFGGWQVVDATPQETSDGMYRCGPASVAAIKHGQVCYPFDAPFVFAEVNSDLVYYTRNKDGTLHPVRVNTSYVGRLVLTKAVLDKGRREITDHYKFPEGTAEERRVLEKAEEFGCQREKAVVPQADVEVEILAREVQRGEDFDLELNFTNHSNHQRVVDIYISGNVVYYTGVPSAEVIFQTLEVTLEPEQNKKEKIVVRNTDYQSKLVEQGNLNFIATGKVQETGRIITTMSVVTVHNPKLTVQVTGSPRVAEEMYVTVEFTNPFKSNLENVYVRVEGPGIMSINTKKYSIIGPGNSITWTESFSPRRAGTTKLMASLDCAALRQVYGEVEVTIQP
;
A
#
# COMPACT_ATOMS: atom_id res chain seq x y z
N MET A 1 -12.45 -51.63 10.11
CA MET A 1 -11.84 -51.89 8.79
C MET A 1 -12.81 -51.86 7.60
N LEU A 2 -14.11 -51.54 7.81
CA LEU A 2 -15.10 -51.33 6.72
C LEU A 2 -15.49 -49.86 6.49
N LEU A 3 -15.11 -48.92 7.37
CA LEU A 3 -15.30 -47.48 7.15
C LEU A 3 -14.24 -46.82 6.26
N THR A 4 -13.05 -47.44 6.14
CA THR A 4 -11.93 -46.87 5.38
C THR A 4 -12.11 -47.03 3.87
N GLN A 5 -12.87 -48.02 3.41
CA GLN A 5 -13.19 -48.21 1.98
C GLN A 5 -14.29 -47.27 1.47
N TYR A 6 -15.19 -46.79 2.34
CA TYR A 6 -16.26 -45.88 1.95
C TYR A 6 -15.74 -44.45 1.69
N PHE A 7 -14.75 -44.00 2.47
CA PHE A 7 -14.12 -42.69 2.28
C PHE A 7 -13.19 -42.60 1.05
N LEU A 8 -12.59 -43.73 0.62
CA LEU A 8 -11.79 -43.79 -0.61
C LEU A 8 -12.66 -43.76 -1.87
N SER A 9 -13.90 -44.25 -1.81
CA SER A 9 -14.85 -44.20 -2.93
C SER A 9 -15.40 -42.78 -3.18
N ILE A 10 -15.55 -41.95 -2.13
CA ILE A 10 -16.07 -40.59 -2.26
C ILE A 10 -14.99 -39.62 -2.79
N ARG A 11 -13.72 -39.83 -2.41
CA ARG A 11 -12.58 -39.06 -2.96
C ARG A 11 -12.30 -39.33 -4.44
N ALA A 12 -12.63 -40.51 -4.95
CA ALA A 12 -12.47 -40.85 -6.37
C ALA A 12 -13.60 -40.30 -7.26
N ALA A 13 -14.79 -40.04 -6.69
CA ALA A 13 -15.93 -39.46 -7.43
C ALA A 13 -15.78 -37.94 -7.61
N GLN A 14 -15.27 -37.22 -6.61
CA GLN A 14 -15.02 -35.78 -6.72
C GLN A 14 -13.88 -35.42 -7.67
N HIS A 15 -12.94 -36.35 -7.94
CA HIS A 15 -11.87 -36.14 -8.92
C HIS A 15 -12.32 -36.27 -10.39
N LYS A 16 -13.53 -36.80 -10.64
CA LYS A 16 -14.07 -36.97 -12.00
C LYS A 16 -14.99 -35.81 -12.43
N GLU A 17 -15.68 -35.15 -11.51
CA GLU A 17 -16.55 -33.99 -11.83
C GLU A 17 -15.77 -32.68 -12.10
N VAL A 18 -14.51 -32.59 -11.64
CA VAL A 18 -13.65 -31.41 -11.89
C VAL A 18 -12.93 -31.50 -13.24
N GLN A 19 -12.84 -32.68 -13.86
CA GLN A 19 -12.23 -32.86 -15.19
C GLN A 19 -13.24 -32.74 -16.36
N GLU A 20 -14.54 -32.83 -16.09
CA GLU A 20 -15.59 -32.70 -17.12
C GLU A 20 -16.17 -31.28 -17.26
N SER A 21 -15.84 -30.37 -16.34
CA SER A 21 -16.28 -28.96 -16.39
C SER A 21 -15.36 -28.04 -17.21
N SER A 22 -14.19 -28.51 -17.66
CA SER A 22 -13.23 -27.75 -18.47
C SER A 22 -13.31 -28.01 -19.99
N SER A 23 -14.33 -28.71 -20.49
CA SER A 23 -14.46 -29.07 -21.92
C SER A 23 -15.70 -28.52 -22.65
N ILE A 24 -16.45 -27.60 -22.04
CA ILE A 24 -17.68 -27.05 -22.66
C ILE A 24 -17.49 -25.57 -22.99
N TYR A 25 -16.66 -25.25 -23.97
CA TYR A 25 -16.76 -24.00 -24.76
C TYR A 25 -15.99 -24.13 -26.07
N THR A 26 -16.36 -25.07 -26.95
CA THR A 26 -16.24 -24.82 -28.40
C THR A 26 -17.14 -25.73 -29.23
N LYS A 27 -17.81 -25.09 -30.20
CA LYS A 27 -18.44 -25.62 -31.42
C LYS A 27 -19.87 -26.16 -31.34
N LYS A 28 -20.79 -25.23 -31.62
CA LYS A 28 -22.09 -25.43 -32.26
C LYS A 28 -21.91 -25.43 -33.79
N GLN A 29 -22.22 -26.55 -34.47
CA GLN A 29 -22.71 -26.70 -35.87
C GLN A 29 -22.78 -28.22 -36.14
N ILE A 30 -23.91 -28.90 -35.89
CA ILE A 30 -25.03 -29.17 -36.85
C ILE A 30 -24.49 -29.74 -38.17
N SER A 31 -24.28 -31.07 -38.27
CA SER A 31 -25.20 -32.13 -38.79
C SER A 31 -25.35 -32.08 -40.33
N ILE A 32 -25.00 -33.12 -41.12
CA ILE A 32 -25.84 -34.28 -41.48
C ILE A 32 -25.06 -35.15 -42.50
N LEU A 33 -25.17 -36.49 -42.36
CA LEU A 33 -25.19 -37.63 -43.33
C LEU A 33 -24.67 -37.42 -44.78
N ASP A 34 -24.04 -38.37 -45.49
CA ASP A 34 -24.41 -39.79 -45.68
C ASP A 34 -23.33 -40.62 -46.42
N MET A 35 -23.64 -41.92 -46.53
CA MET A 35 -22.90 -43.15 -46.91
C MET A 35 -22.18 -43.32 -48.30
N THR A 36 -21.19 -44.24 -48.25
CA THR A 36 -20.81 -45.35 -49.19
C THR A 36 -19.92 -45.17 -50.46
N ASP A 37 -18.84 -45.98 -50.47
CA ASP A 37 -18.18 -46.81 -51.50
C ASP A 37 -17.81 -46.28 -52.90
N GLN A 38 -16.50 -46.29 -53.24
CA GLN A 38 -15.86 -47.23 -54.21
C GLN A 38 -14.43 -46.81 -54.64
N GLU A 39 -13.53 -47.81 -54.63
CA GLU A 39 -12.36 -48.15 -55.48
C GLU A 39 -11.29 -47.13 -55.99
N THR A 40 -10.04 -47.57 -55.81
CA THR A 40 -8.65 -47.18 -56.20
C THR A 40 -8.38 -46.82 -57.69
N PRO A 41 -7.15 -46.43 -58.18
CA PRO A 41 -5.78 -46.37 -57.55
C PRO A 41 -4.86 -45.16 -57.90
N GLU A 42 -3.70 -45.11 -57.22
CA GLU A 42 -2.35 -44.59 -57.58
C GLU A 42 -2.18 -43.28 -58.38
N ASN A 43 -1.53 -42.26 -57.77
CA ASN A 43 -0.19 -41.80 -58.21
C ASN A 43 0.44 -40.63 -57.40
N VAL A 44 1.77 -40.75 -57.27
CA VAL A 44 2.82 -39.71 -57.16
C VAL A 44 2.92 -38.84 -55.89
N ALA A 45 4.09 -38.95 -55.27
CA ALA A 45 4.60 -38.17 -54.16
C ALA A 45 4.53 -36.64 -54.38
N SER A 46 4.06 -35.92 -53.37
CA SER A 46 4.35 -34.50 -53.18
C SER A 46 4.85 -34.28 -51.74
N THR A 47 5.89 -33.45 -51.65
CA THR A 47 6.61 -32.99 -50.46
C THR A 47 5.71 -32.50 -49.32
N PRO A 48 6.12 -32.62 -48.04
CA PRO A 48 5.35 -32.08 -46.92
C PRO A 48 5.28 -30.56 -47.03
N ALA A 49 4.07 -30.00 -46.97
CA ALA A 49 3.85 -28.57 -46.89
C ALA A 49 4.52 -27.98 -45.64
N GLU A 50 5.20 -26.85 -45.82
CA GLU A 50 5.76 -26.04 -44.73
C GLU A 50 4.70 -25.73 -43.68
N ALA A 51 5.09 -25.82 -42.41
CA ALA A 51 4.28 -25.39 -41.29
C ALA A 51 3.79 -23.95 -41.50
N PRO A 52 2.54 -23.60 -41.11
CA PRO A 52 2.02 -22.26 -41.31
C PRO A 52 2.91 -21.26 -40.57
N VAL A 53 3.54 -20.38 -41.35
CA VAL A 53 4.29 -19.22 -40.84
C VAL A 53 3.35 -18.45 -39.92
N ARG A 54 3.68 -18.40 -38.62
CA ARG A 54 2.98 -17.53 -37.67
C ARG A 54 2.93 -16.12 -38.28
N PRO A 55 1.77 -15.45 -38.30
CA PRO A 55 1.70 -14.08 -38.81
C PRO A 55 2.72 -13.24 -38.05
N LYS A 56 3.63 -12.59 -38.80
CA LYS A 56 4.58 -11.63 -38.24
C LYS A 56 3.77 -10.61 -37.43
N GLN A 57 4.15 -10.39 -36.16
CA GLN A 57 3.62 -9.31 -35.34
C GLN A 57 3.56 -8.04 -36.19
N ALA A 58 2.36 -7.46 -36.31
CA ALA A 58 2.17 -6.23 -37.06
C ALA A 58 3.05 -5.14 -36.42
N SER A 59 4.08 -4.69 -37.14
CA SER A 59 4.93 -3.62 -36.62
C SER A 59 4.09 -2.34 -36.56
N HIS A 60 4.05 -1.67 -35.40
CA HIS A 60 3.39 -0.38 -35.18
C HIS A 60 3.98 0.80 -35.99
N ARG A 61 4.72 0.53 -37.08
CA ARG A 61 5.24 1.52 -38.05
C ARG A 61 4.08 2.16 -38.81
N GLY A 62 3.49 3.19 -38.20
CA GLY A 62 2.39 3.97 -38.79
C GLY A 62 1.74 4.93 -37.79
N ARG A 63 1.77 4.62 -36.49
CA ARG A 63 1.21 5.48 -35.42
C ARG A 63 2.27 6.36 -34.74
N THR A 64 3.47 5.82 -34.54
CA THR A 64 4.62 6.54 -33.97
C THR A 64 5.89 6.15 -34.71
N VAL A 65 6.90 7.04 -34.68
CA VAL A 65 8.20 6.81 -35.35
C VAL A 65 9.05 5.75 -34.60
N GLY A 66 8.76 5.52 -33.32
CA GLY A 66 9.37 4.49 -32.48
C GLY A 66 8.47 4.08 -31.31
N PRO A 67 8.84 3.04 -30.53
CA PRO A 67 8.13 2.63 -29.33
C PRO A 67 8.16 3.73 -28.25
N ILE A 68 7.17 3.75 -27.35
CA ILE A 68 7.14 4.66 -26.21
C ILE A 68 8.17 4.17 -25.19
N ALA A 69 9.11 5.03 -24.79
CA ALA A 69 10.08 4.69 -23.77
C ALA A 69 9.40 4.62 -22.39
N ASN A 70 9.13 3.40 -21.93
CA ASN A 70 8.37 3.11 -20.71
C ASN A 70 9.10 2.17 -19.73
N SER A 71 10.33 1.74 -20.05
CA SER A 71 11.17 0.93 -19.16
C SER A 71 12.48 1.65 -18.83
N ASN A 72 12.82 1.69 -17.54
CA ASN A 72 14.12 2.12 -17.06
C ASN A 72 15.19 1.04 -17.27
N LYS A 73 14.80 -0.24 -17.23
CA LYS A 73 15.70 -1.38 -17.47
C LYS A 73 16.18 -1.47 -18.92
N GLU A 74 15.31 -1.17 -19.88
CA GLU A 74 15.65 -1.17 -21.30
C GLU A 74 16.61 -0.03 -21.66
N HIS A 75 17.50 -0.31 -22.62
CA HIS A 75 18.49 0.65 -23.08
C HIS A 75 18.92 0.40 -24.51
N GLU A 76 19.39 1.47 -25.16
CA GLU A 76 20.11 1.41 -26.42
C GLU A 76 21.60 1.64 -26.19
N GLU A 77 22.42 0.99 -27.03
CA GLU A 77 23.87 1.18 -27.06
C GLU A 77 24.19 2.54 -27.70
N ILE A 78 24.89 3.39 -26.94
CA ILE A 78 25.35 4.70 -27.41
C ILE A 78 26.77 4.52 -27.96
N PRO A 79 27.06 4.90 -29.23
CA PRO A 79 28.36 4.68 -29.83
C PRO A 79 29.46 5.50 -29.13
N GLU A 80 30.63 4.88 -28.91
CA GLU A 80 31.83 5.54 -28.38
C GLU A 80 32.32 6.68 -29.29
N PHE A 81 32.05 6.61 -30.59
CA PHE A 81 32.35 7.69 -31.53
C PHE A 81 31.18 7.92 -32.49
N GLU A 82 30.70 9.16 -32.54
CA GLU A 82 29.61 9.60 -33.40
C GLU A 82 30.12 10.66 -34.37
N PRO A 83 30.37 10.31 -35.65
CA PRO A 83 30.96 11.23 -36.63
C PRO A 83 29.94 12.28 -37.11
N PHE A 84 30.38 13.54 -37.25
CA PHE A 84 29.54 14.60 -37.84
C PHE A 84 29.47 14.54 -39.37
N MET A 85 30.48 13.93 -40.00
CA MET A 85 30.60 13.84 -41.46
C MET A 85 31.37 12.57 -41.86
N LEU A 86 31.29 12.19 -43.13
CA LEU A 86 32.08 11.08 -43.69
C LEU A 86 33.58 11.34 -43.44
N MET A 87 34.18 10.44 -42.66
CA MET A 87 35.57 10.56 -42.23
C MET A 87 36.54 10.48 -43.43
N PRO A 88 37.61 11.28 -43.48
CA PRO A 88 38.69 11.10 -44.45
C PRO A 88 39.26 9.68 -44.40
N ARG A 89 39.87 9.18 -45.48
CA ARG A 89 40.55 7.87 -45.51
C ARG A 89 41.82 7.92 -44.63
N GLY A 90 41.65 7.72 -43.33
CA GLY A 90 42.69 7.67 -42.29
C GLY A 90 42.10 7.90 -40.89
N PRO A 91 42.64 7.31 -39.82
CA PRO A 91 42.15 7.58 -38.47
C PRO A 91 42.37 9.08 -38.15
N PRO A 92 41.34 9.80 -37.64
CA PRO A 92 41.50 11.19 -37.23
C PRO A 92 42.60 11.34 -36.16
N PRO A 93 43.35 12.46 -36.12
CA PRO A 93 44.35 12.72 -35.08
C PRO A 93 43.65 13.03 -33.74
N LEU A 94 43.17 12.00 -33.07
CA LEU A 94 42.35 12.11 -31.86
C LEU A 94 43.18 12.33 -30.57
N THR A 95 44.50 12.36 -30.68
CA THR A 95 45.43 12.56 -29.54
C THR A 95 45.54 14.01 -29.10
N GLU A 96 45.07 14.96 -29.90
CA GLU A 96 45.08 16.40 -29.59
C GLU A 96 43.91 16.83 -28.67
N TYR A 97 42.86 16.01 -28.61
CA TYR A 97 41.65 16.24 -27.83
C TYR A 97 41.69 15.51 -26.49
N LEU A 98 40.94 16.03 -25.52
CA LEU A 98 40.84 15.44 -24.18
C LEU A 98 40.42 13.98 -24.24
N ASP A 99 41.18 13.13 -23.58
CA ASP A 99 40.82 11.74 -23.31
C ASP A 99 40.50 11.57 -21.84
N VAL A 100 39.46 10.80 -21.53
CA VAL A 100 38.95 10.62 -20.16
C VAL A 100 39.61 9.38 -19.56
N TRP A 101 40.39 9.57 -18.51
CA TRP A 101 41.11 8.49 -17.83
C TRP A 101 40.33 7.89 -16.66
N ASP A 102 39.63 8.72 -15.90
CA ASP A 102 38.85 8.27 -14.73
C ASP A 102 37.71 9.23 -14.41
N VAL A 103 36.67 8.70 -13.75
CA VAL A 103 35.53 9.48 -13.25
C VAL A 103 35.20 9.04 -11.82
N ASN A 104 35.39 9.94 -10.86
CA ASN A 104 35.01 9.75 -9.48
C ASN A 104 33.73 10.53 -9.16
N MET A 105 32.67 9.81 -8.80
CA MET A 105 31.34 10.37 -8.52
C MET A 105 31.11 10.72 -7.03
N LEU A 106 32.12 10.59 -6.17
CA LEU A 106 32.03 10.86 -4.72
C LEU A 106 30.80 10.19 -4.10
N LYS A 107 30.62 8.91 -4.39
CA LYS A 107 29.38 8.15 -4.23
C LYS A 107 29.32 7.27 -2.98
N GLN A 108 30.38 7.22 -2.18
CA GLN A 108 30.38 6.44 -0.93
C GLN A 108 29.39 7.04 0.07
N ALA A 109 28.87 6.23 0.98
CA ALA A 109 27.86 6.67 1.94
C ALA A 109 28.35 7.83 2.84
N TYR A 110 29.65 7.84 3.20
CA TYR A 110 30.27 8.89 4.01
C TYR A 110 30.74 10.11 3.19
N GLU A 111 30.69 10.04 1.85
CA GLU A 111 31.09 11.14 0.98
C GLU A 111 29.97 12.19 0.82
N GLU A 112 30.38 13.40 0.44
CA GLU A 112 29.56 14.60 0.47
C GLU A 112 28.25 14.47 -0.32
N ASN A 113 28.25 13.83 -1.50
CA ASN A 113 27.04 13.73 -2.31
C ASN A 113 25.92 12.99 -1.58
N LYS A 114 26.17 11.78 -1.07
CA LYS A 114 25.12 11.00 -0.40
C LYS A 114 24.70 11.60 0.95
N GLN A 115 25.64 12.25 1.64
CA GLN A 115 25.36 12.96 2.89
C GLN A 115 24.44 14.15 2.64
N ARG A 116 24.83 15.08 1.75
CA ARG A 116 24.07 16.30 1.45
C ARG A 116 22.72 16.04 0.78
N HIS A 117 22.60 14.94 0.02
CA HIS A 117 21.34 14.55 -0.61
C HIS A 117 20.46 13.67 0.28
N HIS A 118 20.84 13.36 1.52
CA HIS A 118 20.07 12.48 2.41
C HIS A 118 19.76 11.11 1.76
N THR A 119 20.79 10.51 1.14
CA THR A 119 20.72 9.21 0.44
C THR A 119 21.81 8.24 0.91
N HIS A 120 22.52 8.57 1.99
CA HIS A 120 23.56 7.74 2.59
C HIS A 120 23.02 6.46 3.24
N LEU A 121 21.73 6.41 3.58
CA LEU A 121 21.10 5.24 4.20
C LEU A 121 20.83 4.09 3.23
N TYR A 122 20.64 4.38 1.93
CA TYR A 122 20.40 3.37 0.90
C TYR A 122 21.58 2.40 0.83
N HIS A 123 21.30 1.12 1.04
CA HIS A 123 22.28 0.05 0.85
C HIS A 123 22.48 -0.21 -0.65
N CYS A 124 23.25 0.66 -1.29
CA CYS A 124 23.49 0.66 -2.73
C CYS A 124 24.86 1.28 -3.06
N ASP A 125 25.64 0.66 -3.94
CA ASP A 125 26.98 1.13 -4.35
C ASP A 125 26.97 2.18 -5.48
N HIS A 126 25.79 2.47 -6.04
CA HIS A 126 25.60 3.51 -7.04
C HIS A 126 25.45 4.89 -6.38
N LEU A 127 25.71 5.94 -7.15
CA LEU A 127 25.36 7.29 -6.74
C LEU A 127 23.83 7.44 -6.74
N ILE A 128 23.29 7.96 -5.65
CA ILE A 128 21.87 8.29 -5.53
C ILE A 128 21.80 9.75 -5.10
N VAL A 129 21.17 10.58 -5.91
CA VAL A 129 21.01 12.01 -5.65
C VAL A 129 19.54 12.39 -5.78
N ARG A 130 19.19 13.52 -5.20
CA ARG A 130 17.85 14.11 -5.32
C ARG A 130 17.88 15.22 -6.35
N ARG A 131 16.83 15.32 -7.17
CA ARG A 131 16.71 16.36 -8.21
C ARG A 131 16.71 17.78 -7.59
N ALA A 132 16.85 18.82 -8.40
CA ALA A 132 16.92 20.23 -7.95
C ALA A 132 18.11 20.60 -7.03
N GLN A 133 19.04 19.68 -6.77
CA GLN A 133 20.18 19.92 -5.87
C GLN A 133 21.48 19.53 -6.55
N GLU A 134 22.53 20.31 -6.31
CA GLU A 134 23.85 20.10 -6.92
C GLU A 134 24.58 18.92 -6.28
N PHE A 135 25.11 18.02 -7.12
CA PHE A 135 26.08 17.00 -6.75
C PHE A 135 27.38 17.18 -7.54
N LEU A 136 28.46 16.59 -7.03
CA LEU A 136 29.81 16.79 -7.53
C LEU A 136 30.36 15.53 -8.21
N ILE A 137 31.08 15.71 -9.31
CA ILE A 137 31.91 14.66 -9.91
C ILE A 137 33.32 15.20 -10.18
N LYS A 138 34.32 14.30 -10.16
CA LYS A 138 35.69 14.60 -10.57
C LYS A 138 36.01 13.81 -11.83
N ILE A 139 36.44 14.52 -12.87
CA ILE A 139 36.81 13.94 -14.16
C ILE A 139 38.32 14.10 -14.33
N THR A 140 39.02 12.99 -14.49
CA THR A 140 40.46 12.98 -14.75
C THR A 140 40.69 12.82 -16.24
N PHE A 141 41.34 13.81 -16.86
CA PHE A 141 41.71 13.80 -18.27
C PHE A 141 43.19 13.41 -18.48
N ASN A 142 43.57 13.20 -19.73
CA ASN A 142 44.97 12.95 -20.12
C ASN A 142 45.88 14.19 -20.00
N ARG A 143 45.31 15.39 -20.00
CA ARG A 143 46.01 16.68 -19.87
C ARG A 143 45.09 17.72 -19.21
N PRO A 144 45.62 18.88 -18.79
CA PRO A 144 44.78 19.92 -18.21
C PRO A 144 43.69 20.39 -19.17
N PHE A 145 42.49 20.61 -18.61
CA PHE A 145 41.34 21.16 -19.32
C PHE A 145 41.59 22.62 -19.71
N LYS A 146 41.38 22.95 -20.99
CA LYS A 146 41.51 24.31 -21.51
C LYS A 146 40.13 24.83 -21.96
N PRO A 147 39.44 25.68 -21.17
CA PRO A 147 38.07 26.10 -21.44
C PRO A 147 37.83 26.69 -22.84
N GLU A 148 38.82 27.41 -23.38
CA GLU A 148 38.74 28.06 -24.69
C GLU A 148 38.89 27.10 -25.88
N GLN A 149 39.47 25.91 -25.66
CA GLN A 149 39.84 24.97 -26.73
C GLN A 149 39.05 23.67 -26.65
N ASP A 150 38.80 23.21 -25.43
CA ASP A 150 38.22 21.91 -25.17
C ASP A 150 36.71 22.03 -24.92
N LYS A 151 35.95 21.12 -25.53
CA LYS A 151 34.50 21.06 -25.38
C LYS A 151 34.13 19.67 -24.93
N PHE A 152 33.50 19.57 -23.77
CA PHE A 152 32.92 18.31 -23.29
C PHE A 152 31.56 18.54 -22.64
N ALA A 153 30.80 17.46 -22.47
CA ALA A 153 29.56 17.42 -21.72
C ALA A 153 29.50 16.13 -20.89
N VAL A 154 28.77 16.18 -19.78
CA VAL A 154 28.37 14.99 -19.02
C VAL A 154 26.98 14.61 -19.51
N GLU A 155 26.84 13.45 -20.15
CA GLU A 155 25.59 13.02 -20.75
C GLU A 155 24.88 12.00 -19.85
N PHE A 156 23.61 12.25 -19.55
CA PHE A 156 22.73 11.32 -18.85
C PHE A 156 21.69 10.74 -19.82
N SER A 157 21.50 9.42 -19.78
CA SER A 157 20.53 8.70 -20.62
C SER A 157 19.69 7.72 -19.81
N ILE A 158 18.38 7.70 -20.06
CA ILE A 158 17.43 6.77 -19.45
C ILE A 158 16.50 6.17 -20.53
N GLY A 159 16.22 4.86 -20.41
CA GLY A 159 15.38 4.11 -21.36
C GLY A 159 15.99 3.82 -22.73
N ALA A 160 15.28 3.05 -23.54
CA ALA A 160 15.54 2.91 -24.97
C ALA A 160 15.07 4.15 -25.74
N GLY A 161 15.75 4.51 -26.82
CA GLY A 161 15.37 5.64 -27.68
C GLY A 161 15.45 7.01 -27.01
N ALA A 162 16.47 7.22 -26.18
CA ALA A 162 16.66 8.44 -25.40
C ALA A 162 16.70 9.69 -26.29
N GLN A 163 15.96 10.73 -25.91
CA GLN A 163 15.71 11.92 -26.72
C GLN A 163 15.85 13.19 -25.89
N TYR A 164 16.55 14.18 -26.45
CA TYR A 164 16.73 15.50 -25.83
C TYR A 164 15.38 16.19 -25.55
N SER A 165 14.48 16.19 -26.53
CA SER A 165 13.16 16.84 -26.46
C SER A 165 12.19 16.19 -25.46
N LYS A 166 12.52 14.98 -24.96
CA LYS A 166 11.71 14.24 -23.98
C LYS A 166 12.35 14.20 -22.59
N GLY A 167 13.51 14.84 -22.41
CA GLY A 167 14.24 14.80 -21.15
C GLY A 167 14.78 13.41 -20.78
N THR A 168 14.88 12.49 -21.75
CA THR A 168 15.46 11.15 -21.53
C THR A 168 16.92 11.05 -21.98
N TYR A 169 17.42 12.06 -22.71
CA TYR A 169 18.83 12.32 -22.98
C TYR A 169 19.20 13.75 -22.56
N ILE A 170 20.15 13.91 -21.63
CA ILE A 170 20.49 15.20 -21.03
C ILE A 170 22.01 15.43 -21.11
N PRO A 171 22.50 16.25 -22.07
CA PRO A 171 23.87 16.72 -22.08
C PRO A 171 24.02 17.91 -21.11
N VAL A 172 24.85 17.76 -20.08
CA VAL A 172 25.18 18.81 -19.10
C VAL A 172 26.51 19.44 -19.48
N PHE A 173 26.48 20.74 -19.77
CA PHE A 173 27.65 21.48 -20.22
C PHE A 173 28.34 22.20 -19.05
N PRO A 174 29.68 22.29 -19.03
CA PRO A 174 30.43 22.80 -17.89
C PRO A 174 30.53 24.32 -17.78
N THR A 175 30.16 25.09 -18.81
CA THR A 175 30.39 26.55 -18.87
C THR A 175 29.11 27.36 -18.81
N LEU A 176 29.19 28.59 -18.28
CA LEU A 176 28.01 29.46 -18.15
C LEU A 176 27.48 29.96 -19.50
N GLU A 177 28.32 30.05 -20.55
CA GLU A 177 27.87 30.50 -21.88
C GLU A 177 26.97 29.48 -22.58
N ARG A 178 27.08 28.19 -22.20
CA ARG A 178 26.29 27.11 -22.77
C ARG A 178 25.74 26.25 -21.65
N GLN A 179 24.48 26.45 -21.30
CA GLN A 179 23.76 25.62 -20.33
C GLN A 179 22.72 24.74 -21.03
N SER A 180 22.38 23.62 -20.40
CA SER A 180 21.20 22.84 -20.76
C SER A 180 20.12 23.01 -19.70
N VAL A 181 19.06 22.21 -19.77
CA VAL A 181 17.99 22.20 -18.75
C VAL A 181 18.55 21.84 -17.37
N TRP A 182 19.59 21.01 -17.32
CA TRP A 182 20.36 20.76 -16.10
C TRP A 182 21.55 21.70 -16.08
N ARG A 183 21.81 22.29 -14.91
CA ARG A 183 22.93 23.23 -14.76
C ARG A 183 24.23 22.48 -14.54
N GLY A 184 25.27 22.86 -15.27
CA GLY A 184 26.63 22.37 -15.04
C GLY A 184 27.60 23.52 -14.78
N GLN A 185 28.53 23.34 -13.84
CA GLN A 185 29.56 24.34 -13.57
C GLN A 185 30.87 23.69 -13.13
N ILE A 186 32.00 24.23 -13.58
CA ILE A 186 33.32 23.85 -13.07
C ILE A 186 33.55 24.63 -11.78
N LEU A 187 33.76 23.90 -10.68
CA LEU A 187 34.06 24.46 -9.37
C LEU A 187 35.56 24.60 -9.15
N GLU A 188 36.31 23.61 -9.63
CA GLU A 188 37.77 23.54 -9.48
C GLU A 188 38.38 22.84 -10.69
N SER A 189 39.54 23.33 -11.12
CA SER A 189 40.37 22.68 -12.14
C SER A 189 41.82 22.68 -11.63
N SER A 190 42.36 21.50 -11.37
CA SER A 190 43.72 21.33 -10.85
C SER A 190 44.43 20.24 -11.65
N GLU A 191 45.56 20.60 -12.26
CA GLU A 191 46.31 19.72 -13.17
C GLU A 191 45.39 19.10 -14.23
N ASN A 192 45.23 17.78 -14.21
CA ASN A 192 44.42 17.02 -15.16
C ASN A 192 42.99 16.73 -14.64
N VAL A 193 42.63 17.19 -13.45
CA VAL A 193 41.37 16.88 -12.79
C VAL A 193 40.44 18.10 -12.79
N VAL A 194 39.21 17.89 -13.26
CA VAL A 194 38.13 18.88 -13.20
C VAL A 194 37.08 18.41 -12.21
N THR A 195 36.78 19.23 -11.21
CA THR A 195 35.62 19.05 -10.32
C THR A 195 34.44 19.82 -10.90
N MET A 196 33.39 19.11 -11.28
CA MET A 196 32.18 19.67 -11.88
C MET A 196 30.98 19.48 -10.95
N GLY A 197 30.25 20.57 -10.70
CA GLY A 197 28.93 20.57 -10.08
C GLY A 197 27.84 20.38 -11.14
N ILE A 198 26.88 19.50 -10.86
CA ILE A 198 25.74 19.18 -11.72
C ILE A 198 24.46 19.35 -10.89
N THR A 199 23.55 20.21 -11.34
CA THR A 199 22.24 20.42 -10.72
C THR A 199 21.14 19.92 -11.67
N PRO A 200 20.52 18.76 -11.39
CA PRO A 200 19.36 18.30 -12.15
C PRO A 200 18.18 19.28 -12.04
N ALA A 201 17.38 19.39 -13.09
CA ALA A 201 16.15 20.18 -13.05
C ALA A 201 15.17 19.65 -11.99
N SER A 202 14.34 20.52 -11.43
CA SER A 202 13.43 20.15 -10.33
C SER A 202 12.25 19.29 -10.75
N ASP A 203 11.97 19.19 -12.04
CA ASP A 203 10.96 18.33 -12.65
C ASP A 203 11.57 17.12 -13.37
N CYS A 204 12.88 16.85 -13.18
CA CYS A 204 13.53 15.76 -13.91
C CYS A 204 12.89 14.41 -13.59
N ILE A 205 12.97 13.50 -14.57
CA ILE A 205 12.49 12.13 -14.47
C ILE A 205 13.18 11.43 -13.30
N VAL A 206 12.40 10.75 -12.45
CA VAL A 206 12.93 9.88 -11.41
C VAL A 206 13.28 8.52 -11.99
N GLY A 207 14.49 8.04 -11.70
CA GLY A 207 14.97 6.77 -12.23
C GLY A 207 16.48 6.60 -12.19
N LYS A 208 16.96 5.50 -12.76
CA LYS A 208 18.37 5.16 -12.92
C LYS A 208 18.88 5.63 -14.28
N TYR A 209 19.81 6.56 -14.28
CA TYR A 209 20.45 7.10 -15.47
C TYR A 209 21.79 6.43 -15.72
N ARG A 210 22.11 6.26 -17.00
CA ARG A 210 23.46 5.94 -17.49
C ARG A 210 24.21 7.23 -17.74
N MET A 211 25.44 7.33 -17.23
CA MET A 211 26.29 8.52 -17.38
C MET A 211 27.44 8.26 -18.36
N TYR A 212 27.75 9.25 -19.19
CA TYR A 212 28.88 9.27 -20.11
C TYR A 212 29.59 10.62 -20.05
N ILE A 213 30.90 10.64 -20.34
CA ILE A 213 31.63 11.89 -20.61
C ILE A 213 31.86 11.98 -22.11
N ALA A 214 31.34 13.02 -22.75
CA ALA A 214 31.36 13.22 -24.19
C ALA A 214 32.25 14.40 -24.55
N VAL A 215 33.35 14.13 -25.25
CA VAL A 215 34.29 15.14 -25.76
C VAL A 215 33.95 15.44 -27.21
N VAL A 216 33.68 16.71 -27.51
CA VAL A 216 33.32 17.16 -28.85
C VAL A 216 34.59 17.54 -29.61
N THR A 217 34.77 16.93 -30.78
CA THR A 217 35.85 17.22 -31.72
C THR A 217 35.28 17.74 -33.04
N PRO A 218 36.08 18.35 -33.93
CA PRO A 218 35.64 18.71 -35.28
C PRO A 218 35.14 17.53 -36.12
N TYR A 219 35.53 16.30 -35.76
CA TYR A 219 35.18 15.08 -36.50
C TYR A 219 33.89 14.42 -36.00
N GLY A 220 33.49 14.69 -34.75
CA GLY A 220 32.42 13.99 -34.07
C GLY A 220 32.51 14.04 -32.56
N ILE A 221 31.60 13.35 -31.89
CA ILE A 221 31.55 13.21 -30.43
C ILE A 221 32.26 11.92 -30.05
N ARG A 222 33.23 12.00 -29.13
CA ARG A 222 33.90 10.85 -28.52
C ARG A 222 33.42 10.67 -27.09
N ARG A 223 32.87 9.51 -26.76
CA ARG A 223 32.29 9.20 -25.45
C ARG A 223 33.16 8.20 -24.71
N THR A 224 33.08 8.22 -23.38
CA THR A 224 33.53 7.10 -22.55
C THR A 224 32.81 5.82 -22.92
N ARG A 225 33.45 4.67 -22.71
CA ARG A 225 32.79 3.37 -22.80
C ARG A 225 31.66 3.28 -21.77
N ARG A 226 30.68 2.41 -22.04
CA ARG A 226 29.65 2.07 -21.07
C ARG A 226 30.29 1.50 -19.79
N ASP A 227 30.10 2.18 -18.67
CA ASP A 227 30.52 1.71 -17.35
C ASP A 227 29.34 1.69 -16.37
N PRO A 228 28.79 0.50 -16.02
CA PRO A 228 27.68 0.38 -15.06
C PRO A 228 27.94 1.01 -13.69
N ARG A 229 29.21 1.15 -13.28
CA ARG A 229 29.57 1.76 -11.99
C ARG A 229 29.25 3.25 -11.94
N LEU A 230 29.08 3.88 -13.11
CA LEU A 230 28.72 5.28 -13.29
C LEU A 230 27.20 5.53 -13.35
N ASP A 231 26.38 4.48 -13.25
CA ASP A 231 24.94 4.67 -13.19
C ASP A 231 24.56 5.47 -11.94
N THR A 232 23.65 6.41 -12.12
CA THR A 232 23.24 7.38 -11.11
C THR A 232 21.72 7.36 -10.98
N TYR A 233 21.22 7.14 -9.77
CA TYR A 233 19.80 7.29 -9.47
C TYR A 233 19.51 8.74 -9.15
N ILE A 234 18.42 9.25 -9.72
CA ILE A 234 17.87 10.56 -9.35
C ILE A 234 16.45 10.34 -8.85
N ILE A 235 16.18 10.81 -7.63
CA ILE A 235 14.90 10.66 -6.94
C ILE A 235 14.30 12.03 -6.56
N PHE A 236 13.07 12.03 -6.05
CA PHE A 236 12.39 13.26 -5.62
C PHE A 236 13.14 13.96 -4.46
N ASN A 237 12.97 15.28 -4.37
CA ASN A 237 13.67 16.11 -3.40
C ASN A 237 12.74 16.91 -2.48
N PRO A 238 12.37 16.37 -1.31
CA PRO A 238 11.55 17.11 -0.35
C PRO A 238 12.31 18.22 0.40
N TRP A 239 13.63 18.33 0.24
CA TRP A 239 14.44 19.43 0.81
C TRP A 239 14.56 20.65 -0.11
N SER A 240 14.14 20.55 -1.39
CA SER A 240 14.28 21.63 -2.35
C SER A 240 12.96 22.38 -2.55
N PRO A 241 12.88 23.69 -2.27
CA PRO A 241 11.68 24.50 -2.52
C PRO A 241 11.21 24.53 -3.99
N GLY A 242 12.09 24.17 -4.94
CA GLY A 242 11.74 24.09 -6.35
C GLY A 242 11.09 22.76 -6.77
N ASP A 243 11.07 21.76 -5.88
CA ASP A 243 10.48 20.44 -6.15
C ASP A 243 8.99 20.42 -5.76
N SER A 244 8.17 19.71 -6.54
CA SER A 244 6.75 19.54 -6.25
C SER A 244 6.46 18.74 -4.98
N VAL A 245 7.43 18.05 -4.39
CA VAL A 245 7.27 17.35 -3.10
C VAL A 245 7.96 18.04 -1.93
N PHE A 246 8.32 19.32 -2.08
CA PHE A 246 8.96 20.10 -1.00
C PHE A 246 8.13 20.11 0.27
N LEU A 247 8.73 19.70 1.39
CA LEU A 247 8.13 19.73 2.72
C LEU A 247 9.04 20.59 3.61
N ASP A 248 8.54 21.73 4.09
CA ASP A 248 9.40 22.73 4.76
C ASP A 248 9.82 22.34 6.19
N ASP A 249 9.07 21.45 6.81
CA ASP A 249 9.29 20.91 8.15
C ASP A 249 10.34 19.79 8.14
N GLU A 250 11.47 20.02 8.83
CA GLU A 250 12.57 19.04 8.89
C GLU A 250 12.18 17.76 9.64
N GLU A 251 11.43 17.87 10.74
CA GLU A 251 11.05 16.70 11.53
C GLU A 251 10.07 15.81 10.75
N GLU A 252 9.16 16.41 9.98
CA GLU A 252 8.29 15.67 9.07
C GLU A 252 9.06 15.06 7.89
N ARG A 253 10.14 15.68 7.40
CA ARG A 253 11.01 15.04 6.39
C ARG A 253 11.73 13.82 6.97
N GLU A 254 12.26 13.94 8.18
CA GLU A 254 12.86 12.82 8.90
C GLU A 254 11.84 11.70 9.11
N GLU A 255 10.64 12.00 9.60
CA GLU A 255 9.59 10.99 9.83
C GLU A 255 9.01 10.40 8.53
N CYS A 256 8.70 11.23 7.55
CA CYS A 256 7.92 10.83 6.37
C CYS A 256 8.77 10.43 5.17
N VAL A 257 10.11 10.53 5.25
CA VAL A 257 11.04 10.12 4.20
C VAL A 257 12.13 9.19 4.73
N LEU A 258 12.80 9.57 5.83
CA LEU A 258 13.97 8.86 6.33
C LEU A 258 13.64 7.75 7.35
N ASN A 259 12.55 7.86 8.10
CA ASN A 259 12.20 6.83 9.06
C ASN A 259 11.75 5.53 8.35
N GLU A 260 12.41 4.41 8.69
CA GLU A 260 12.10 3.08 8.15
C GLU A 260 11.12 2.30 9.03
N LEU A 261 10.80 2.81 10.23
CA LEU A 261 9.90 2.19 11.19
C LEU A 261 8.55 2.89 11.21
N GLY A 262 7.50 2.11 10.96
CA GLY A 262 6.10 2.55 11.03
C GLY A 262 5.37 1.97 12.23
N ILE A 263 4.27 2.63 12.57
CA ILE A 263 3.21 2.10 13.44
C ILE A 263 1.91 2.22 12.66
N ILE A 264 1.20 1.09 12.54
CA ILE A 264 -0.12 1.03 11.93
C ILE A 264 -1.14 0.81 13.05
N TYR A 265 -2.10 1.72 13.16
CA TYR A 265 -3.18 1.62 14.14
C TYR A 265 -4.30 0.75 13.60
N HIS A 266 -4.90 -0.05 14.48
CA HIS A 266 -5.98 -0.96 14.17
C HIS A 266 -6.81 -1.25 15.43
N GLY A 267 -7.71 -2.25 15.39
CA GLY A 267 -8.61 -2.58 16.49
C GLY A 267 -9.92 -1.82 16.35
N THR A 268 -10.43 -1.26 17.44
CA THR A 268 -11.66 -0.46 17.46
C THR A 268 -11.37 0.95 17.98
N TYR A 269 -12.32 1.86 17.79
CA TYR A 269 -12.19 3.26 18.24
C TYR A 269 -11.91 3.37 19.75
N ASP A 270 -12.52 2.52 20.58
CA ASP A 270 -12.36 2.55 22.05
C ASP A 270 -11.22 1.65 22.55
N ASP A 271 -10.66 0.78 21.70
CA ASP A 271 -9.61 -0.19 22.03
C ASP A 271 -8.59 -0.27 20.88
N ILE A 272 -7.82 0.81 20.75
CA ILE A 272 -6.87 0.99 19.66
C ILE A 272 -5.62 0.17 19.92
N SER A 273 -5.31 -0.71 18.98
CA SER A 273 -4.13 -1.55 18.97
C SER A 273 -3.09 -1.06 17.98
N GLU A 274 -1.83 -1.41 18.21
CA GLU A 274 -0.69 -0.99 17.40
C GLU A 274 -0.04 -2.20 16.71
N ARG A 275 0.44 -1.96 15.49
CA ARG A 275 1.22 -2.92 14.72
C ARG A 275 2.50 -2.23 14.25
N PRO A 276 3.68 -2.66 14.72
CA PRO A 276 4.92 -2.14 14.17
C PRO A 276 5.13 -2.68 12.75
N TRP A 277 5.81 -1.88 11.92
CA TRP A 277 6.07 -2.25 10.53
C TRP A 277 7.46 -1.82 10.08
N ASN A 278 8.20 -2.74 9.46
CA ASN A 278 9.42 -2.42 8.74
C ASN A 278 9.11 -1.94 7.31
N TYR A 279 9.17 -0.62 7.07
CA TYR A 279 9.12 -0.11 5.68
C TYR A 279 10.40 -0.52 4.93
N GLY A 280 11.57 -0.28 5.53
CA GLY A 280 12.85 -0.75 5.01
C GLY A 280 13.18 -0.22 3.61
N GLN A 281 12.77 1.01 3.28
CA GLN A 281 12.95 1.62 1.95
C GLN A 281 14.41 1.75 1.51
N PHE A 282 15.36 1.60 2.43
CA PHE A 282 16.80 1.67 2.18
C PHE A 282 17.50 0.31 2.16
N GLU A 283 16.77 -0.79 2.35
CA GLU A 283 17.33 -2.13 2.21
C GLU A 283 17.76 -2.41 0.76
N PHE A 284 18.72 -3.31 0.61
CA PHE A 284 19.29 -3.65 -0.69
C PHE A 284 18.21 -4.12 -1.67
N GLY A 285 18.22 -3.58 -2.89
CA GLY A 285 17.31 -3.95 -3.96
C GLY A 285 15.94 -3.27 -3.94
N ILE A 286 15.54 -2.59 -2.86
CA ILE A 286 14.20 -1.98 -2.76
C ILE A 286 14.01 -0.83 -3.75
N LEU A 287 15.02 0.02 -3.95
CA LEU A 287 14.95 1.10 -4.95
C LEU A 287 14.78 0.55 -6.37
N ASP A 288 15.49 -0.53 -6.71
CA ASP A 288 15.35 -1.20 -8.00
C ASP A 288 13.98 -1.88 -8.14
N ALA A 289 13.45 -2.49 -7.06
CA ALA A 289 12.11 -3.05 -7.04
C ALA A 289 11.03 -1.96 -7.27
N CYS A 290 11.19 -0.76 -6.69
CA CYS A 290 10.28 0.37 -6.94
C CYS A 290 10.32 0.82 -8.41
N LEU A 291 11.51 0.93 -9.01
CA LEU A 291 11.62 1.23 -10.45
C LEU A 291 11.03 0.11 -11.32
N PHE A 292 11.16 -1.14 -10.88
CA PHE A 292 10.57 -2.30 -11.56
C PHE A 292 9.04 -2.27 -11.53
N VAL A 293 8.41 -1.85 -10.43
CA VAL A 293 6.96 -1.62 -10.37
C VAL A 293 6.51 -0.62 -11.44
N LEU A 294 7.25 0.48 -11.62
CA LEU A 294 6.94 1.48 -12.65
C LEU A 294 7.18 0.96 -14.08
N ASP A 295 8.18 0.09 -14.27
CA ASP A 295 8.42 -0.60 -15.55
C ASP A 295 7.29 -1.60 -15.87
N LYS A 296 6.82 -2.34 -14.87
CA LYS A 296 5.70 -3.29 -14.99
C LYS A 296 4.38 -2.61 -15.30
N ALA A 297 4.17 -1.42 -14.75
CA ALA A 297 3.05 -0.55 -15.08
C ALA A 297 3.08 -0.01 -16.52
N GLU A 298 4.16 -0.29 -17.27
CA GLU A 298 4.45 0.33 -18.57
C GLU A 298 4.40 1.87 -18.51
N MET A 299 4.76 2.45 -17.36
CA MET A 299 4.65 3.89 -17.13
C MET A 299 5.65 4.64 -18.02
N PRO A 300 5.21 5.55 -18.91
CA PRO A 300 6.12 6.33 -19.75
C PRO A 300 7.14 7.08 -18.91
N LEU A 301 8.42 7.02 -19.28
CA LEU A 301 9.51 7.64 -18.52
C LEU A 301 9.27 9.15 -18.33
N THR A 302 8.71 9.82 -19.34
CA THR A 302 8.40 11.26 -19.29
C THR A 302 7.37 11.63 -18.22
N ASN A 303 6.62 10.66 -17.69
CA ASN A 303 5.67 10.88 -16.60
C ASN A 303 6.27 10.63 -15.22
N ARG A 304 7.47 10.04 -15.11
CA ARG A 304 8.06 9.67 -13.81
C ARG A 304 8.72 10.84 -13.06
N GLY A 305 8.68 12.05 -13.60
CA GLY A 305 9.01 13.28 -12.86
C GLY A 305 7.80 13.88 -12.12
N ASP A 306 6.60 13.34 -12.30
CA ASP A 306 5.35 13.90 -11.79
C ASP A 306 4.82 13.02 -10.62
N PRO A 307 4.83 13.53 -9.37
CA PRO A 307 4.41 12.74 -8.20
C PRO A 307 2.92 12.41 -8.22
N ILE A 308 2.08 13.19 -8.91
CA ILE A 308 0.64 12.93 -9.05
C ILE A 308 0.44 11.67 -9.89
N LYS A 309 1.12 11.61 -11.05
CA LYS A 309 1.05 10.46 -11.95
C LYS A 309 1.68 9.22 -11.33
N ILE A 310 2.83 9.35 -10.66
CA ILE A 310 3.46 8.23 -9.95
C ILE A 310 2.51 7.68 -8.88
N SER A 311 1.92 8.53 -8.05
CA SER A 311 1.02 8.08 -6.98
C SER A 311 -0.21 7.37 -7.54
N ARG A 312 -0.81 7.89 -8.62
CA ARG A 312 -1.99 7.28 -9.26
C ARG A 312 -1.70 5.96 -9.97
N VAL A 313 -0.55 5.85 -10.66
CA VAL A 313 -0.15 4.61 -11.33
C VAL A 313 0.27 3.56 -10.30
N ALA A 314 1.04 3.96 -9.30
CA ALA A 314 1.54 3.04 -8.30
C ALA A 314 0.42 2.52 -7.39
N SER A 315 -0.62 3.31 -7.07
CA SER A 315 -1.76 2.81 -6.28
C SER A 315 -2.53 1.69 -7.00
N ALA A 316 -2.66 1.76 -8.33
CA ALA A 316 -3.16 0.65 -9.14
C ALA A 316 -2.22 -0.56 -9.05
N MET A 317 -0.92 -0.34 -9.31
CA MET A 317 0.07 -1.41 -9.31
C MET A 317 0.30 -2.09 -7.96
N MET A 318 -0.14 -1.51 -6.85
CA MET A 318 -0.04 -2.19 -5.56
C MET A 318 -0.97 -3.40 -5.47
N ASN A 319 -2.09 -3.41 -6.22
CA ASN A 319 -3.04 -4.52 -6.22
C ASN A 319 -3.04 -5.27 -7.55
N SER A 320 -3.35 -6.57 -7.50
CA SER A 320 -3.22 -7.45 -8.67
C SER A 320 -4.50 -7.60 -9.50
N ARG A 321 -5.52 -6.74 -9.33
CA ARG A 321 -6.84 -6.99 -9.94
C ARG A 321 -6.85 -6.78 -11.45
N ASP A 322 -6.10 -5.80 -11.97
CA ASP A 322 -6.18 -5.40 -13.38
C ASP A 322 -4.87 -5.60 -14.15
N ASP A 323 -3.73 -5.42 -13.48
CA ASP A 323 -2.41 -5.17 -14.09
C ASP A 323 -1.28 -6.02 -13.47
N ASP A 324 -1.61 -7.19 -12.92
CA ASP A 324 -0.64 -8.13 -12.29
C ASP A 324 0.29 -7.41 -11.28
N GLY A 325 -0.29 -6.50 -10.52
CA GLY A 325 0.38 -5.70 -9.50
C GLY A 325 0.97 -6.50 -8.34
N VAL A 326 1.54 -5.78 -7.38
CA VAL A 326 2.42 -6.33 -6.33
C VAL A 326 1.72 -7.36 -5.44
N LEU A 327 0.48 -7.08 -5.00
CA LEU A 327 -0.17 -7.86 -3.95
C LEU A 327 -1.53 -8.44 -4.37
N VAL A 328 -1.78 -9.68 -3.96
CA VAL A 328 -3.07 -10.36 -4.09
C VAL A 328 -3.90 -10.17 -2.81
N GLY A 329 -5.11 -9.61 -2.93
CA GLY A 329 -6.01 -9.40 -1.80
C GLY A 329 -6.73 -10.68 -1.38
N ASN A 330 -6.81 -10.97 -0.08
CA ASN A 330 -7.57 -12.13 0.43
C ASN A 330 -8.11 -11.91 1.86
N TRP A 331 -9.43 -12.06 2.00
CA TRP A 331 -10.20 -11.93 3.25
C TRP A 331 -10.91 -13.23 3.66
N SER A 332 -10.65 -14.34 2.97
CA SER A 332 -11.38 -15.60 3.20
C SER A 332 -11.04 -16.29 4.52
N GLY A 333 -9.94 -15.90 5.16
CA GLY A 333 -9.36 -16.61 6.29
C GLY A 333 -8.58 -17.87 5.90
N ASP A 334 -8.55 -18.27 4.63
CA ASP A 334 -7.69 -19.34 4.11
C ASP A 334 -6.56 -18.76 3.25
N TYR A 335 -5.33 -19.07 3.64
CA TYR A 335 -4.10 -18.53 3.04
C TYR A 335 -3.15 -19.65 2.59
N LEU A 336 -3.64 -20.86 2.31
CA LEU A 336 -2.83 -22.05 2.03
C LEU A 336 -1.70 -21.87 1.00
N TYR A 337 -1.89 -20.99 0.00
CA TYR A 337 -0.94 -20.76 -1.11
C TYR A 337 -0.16 -19.45 -1.00
N GLY A 338 -0.17 -18.81 0.16
CA GLY A 338 0.55 -17.56 0.39
C GLY A 338 0.84 -17.36 1.87
N VAL A 339 1.12 -16.10 2.21
CA VAL A 339 1.36 -15.65 3.58
C VAL A 339 0.11 -14.94 4.07
N ALA A 340 -0.31 -15.25 5.30
CA ALA A 340 -1.43 -14.57 5.93
C ALA A 340 -1.14 -13.05 6.03
N PRO A 341 -2.10 -12.15 5.71
CA PRO A 341 -1.88 -10.71 5.81
C PRO A 341 -1.42 -10.23 7.19
N THR A 342 -1.81 -10.94 8.24
CA THR A 342 -1.41 -10.69 9.63
C THR A 342 0.00 -11.20 9.97
N SER A 343 0.62 -12.05 9.14
CA SER A 343 1.97 -12.57 9.40
C SER A 343 3.08 -11.60 8.98
N TRP A 344 2.80 -10.66 8.06
CA TRP A 344 3.79 -9.69 7.59
C TRP A 344 4.29 -8.77 8.71
N THR A 345 5.62 -8.65 8.76
CA THR A 345 6.36 -7.75 9.68
C THR A 345 6.93 -6.52 8.95
N GLY A 346 6.90 -6.53 7.61
CA GLY A 346 7.53 -5.50 6.80
C GLY A 346 7.24 -5.62 5.31
N SER A 347 7.64 -4.59 4.56
CA SER A 347 7.44 -4.47 3.11
C SER A 347 8.59 -5.04 2.28
N VAL A 348 9.75 -5.27 2.90
CA VAL A 348 11.00 -5.62 2.21
C VAL A 348 10.88 -6.94 1.46
N GLU A 349 10.43 -8.01 2.14
CA GLU A 349 10.24 -9.33 1.52
C GLU A 349 9.24 -9.28 0.37
N ILE A 350 8.11 -8.58 0.55
CA ILE A 350 7.06 -8.46 -0.47
C ILE A 350 7.60 -7.85 -1.77
N LEU A 351 8.31 -6.71 -1.68
CA LEU A 351 8.82 -6.01 -2.86
C LEU A 351 9.95 -6.78 -3.53
N LEU A 352 10.83 -7.42 -2.75
CA LEU A 352 11.91 -8.23 -3.30
C LEU A 352 11.40 -9.52 -3.95
N ASP A 353 10.38 -10.17 -3.39
CA ASP A 353 9.76 -11.36 -3.98
C ASP A 353 9.01 -11.01 -5.27
N TYR A 354 8.27 -9.90 -5.30
CA TYR A 354 7.62 -9.43 -6.52
C TYR A 354 8.64 -9.15 -7.64
N ALA A 355 9.70 -8.39 -7.34
CA ALA A 355 10.73 -8.08 -8.32
C ALA A 355 11.54 -9.32 -8.74
N GLY A 356 11.92 -10.17 -7.78
CA GLY A 356 12.73 -11.38 -7.98
C GLY A 356 12.00 -12.47 -8.75
N SER A 357 10.68 -12.57 -8.61
CA SER A 357 9.83 -13.49 -9.38
C SER A 357 9.52 -13.00 -10.80
N GLY A 358 10.03 -11.82 -11.20
CA GLY A 358 9.74 -11.23 -12.51
C GLY A 358 8.35 -10.59 -12.60
N GLY A 359 7.77 -10.18 -11.46
CA GLY A 359 6.47 -9.51 -11.35
C GLY A 359 5.32 -10.47 -11.11
N GLN A 360 5.55 -11.59 -10.41
CA GLN A 360 4.46 -12.45 -9.97
C GLN A 360 3.88 -11.91 -8.67
N SER A 361 2.57 -11.66 -8.62
CA SER A 361 1.90 -11.05 -7.46
C SER A 361 2.10 -11.88 -6.19
N VAL A 362 2.34 -11.19 -5.08
CA VAL A 362 2.65 -11.78 -3.78
C VAL A 362 1.36 -11.90 -2.95
N GLY A 363 1.06 -13.13 -2.51
CA GLY A 363 -0.10 -13.44 -1.68
C GLY A 363 0.27 -13.48 -0.18
N TYR A 364 -0.49 -12.86 0.73
CA TYR A 364 -1.72 -12.07 0.54
C TYR A 364 -1.70 -10.74 1.31
N ALA A 365 -2.59 -9.84 0.91
CA ALA A 365 -2.73 -8.52 1.48
C ALA A 365 -4.16 -8.17 1.92
N GLN A 366 -4.22 -7.22 2.83
CA GLN A 366 -5.38 -6.48 3.29
C GLN A 366 -4.99 -4.99 3.39
N CYS A 367 -5.92 -4.09 3.75
CA CYS A 367 -5.71 -2.64 3.58
C CYS A 367 -4.41 -2.12 4.19
N TRP A 368 -4.04 -2.55 5.40
CA TRP A 368 -2.79 -2.11 6.02
C TRP A 368 -1.53 -2.62 5.31
N VAL A 369 -1.57 -3.81 4.71
CA VAL A 369 -0.44 -4.36 3.95
C VAL A 369 -0.26 -3.56 2.66
N TYR A 370 -1.36 -3.26 1.96
CA TYR A 370 -1.35 -2.36 0.80
C TYR A 370 -0.77 -1.00 1.17
N ALA A 371 -1.32 -0.37 2.22
CA ALA A 371 -0.88 0.95 2.65
C ALA A 371 0.59 0.97 3.05
N ALA A 372 1.09 -0.06 3.75
CA ALA A 372 2.46 -0.10 4.22
C ALA A 372 3.49 -0.36 3.10
N VAL A 373 3.17 -1.26 2.16
CA VAL A 373 4.01 -1.50 0.97
C VAL A 373 4.01 -0.28 0.07
N PHE A 374 2.86 0.38 -0.11
CA PHE A 374 2.79 1.61 -0.88
C PHE A 374 3.56 2.76 -0.21
N ASN A 375 3.51 2.86 1.11
CA ASN A 375 4.31 3.83 1.86
C ASN A 375 5.81 3.63 1.63
N THR A 376 6.27 2.37 1.63
CA THR A 376 7.67 2.02 1.32
C THR A 376 8.05 2.48 -0.08
N PHE A 377 7.20 2.22 -1.07
CA PHE A 377 7.40 2.66 -2.45
C PHE A 377 7.57 4.18 -2.56
N LEU A 378 6.66 4.95 -1.93
CA LEU A 378 6.68 6.42 -1.96
C LEU A 378 7.93 6.99 -1.28
N ARG A 379 8.23 6.53 -0.04
CA ARG A 379 9.42 6.95 0.71
C ARG A 379 10.72 6.61 -0.03
N CYS A 380 10.79 5.42 -0.64
CA CYS A 380 11.95 4.97 -1.39
C CYS A 380 12.26 5.89 -2.60
N LEU A 381 11.23 6.42 -3.26
CA LEU A 381 11.38 7.39 -4.35
C LEU A 381 11.54 8.84 -3.86
N GLY A 382 11.45 9.10 -2.56
CA GLY A 382 11.62 10.42 -1.97
C GLY A 382 10.34 11.26 -1.93
N ILE A 383 9.16 10.67 -2.13
CA ILE A 383 7.88 11.35 -1.90
C ILE A 383 7.54 11.22 -0.42
N PRO A 384 7.41 12.30 0.37
CA PRO A 384 7.03 12.20 1.77
C PRO A 384 5.66 11.54 1.90
N SER A 385 5.56 10.50 2.73
CA SER A 385 4.31 9.77 2.90
C SER A 385 4.15 9.19 4.30
N ARG A 386 2.89 9.01 4.70
CA ARG A 386 2.49 8.38 5.96
C ARG A 386 1.29 7.46 5.77
N VAL A 387 1.21 6.40 6.58
CA VAL A 387 0.03 5.53 6.67
C VAL A 387 -0.99 6.19 7.60
N VAL A 388 -2.25 6.16 7.21
CA VAL A 388 -3.37 6.71 7.96
C VAL A 388 -4.38 5.60 8.24
N THR A 389 -4.93 5.59 9.45
CA THR A 389 -6.02 4.69 9.87
C THR A 389 -7.28 5.51 10.14
N ASN A 390 -8.38 5.17 9.48
CA ASN A 390 -9.71 5.72 9.74
C ASN A 390 -10.58 4.71 10.48
N PHE A 391 -11.10 5.05 11.65
CA PHE A 391 -11.98 4.20 12.43
C PHE A 391 -13.45 4.45 12.09
N PHE A 392 -14.22 3.36 11.98
CA PHE A 392 -15.57 3.34 11.42
C PHE A 392 -15.60 3.90 9.98
N SER A 393 -14.75 3.35 9.12
CA SER A 393 -14.69 3.75 7.70
C SER A 393 -15.89 3.19 6.95
N ALA A 394 -16.62 4.03 6.24
CA ALA A 394 -17.70 3.57 5.37
C ALA A 394 -17.12 2.89 4.12
N HIS A 395 -17.60 1.69 3.79
CA HIS A 395 -17.11 0.90 2.64
C HIS A 395 -18.27 0.17 1.94
N ASP A 396 -18.25 0.16 0.61
CA ASP A 396 -19.38 -0.13 -0.30
C ASP A 396 -20.36 1.05 -0.41
N ASN A 397 -19.84 2.21 -0.86
CA ASN A 397 -20.69 3.34 -1.21
C ASN A 397 -20.36 3.78 -2.64
N ASN A 398 -21.40 3.95 -3.45
CA ASN A 398 -21.32 4.36 -4.85
C ASN A 398 -21.04 5.88 -4.98
N GLY A 399 -20.24 6.45 -4.07
CA GLY A 399 -20.05 7.90 -3.87
C GLY A 399 -21.22 8.59 -3.15
N ASN A 400 -22.12 7.85 -2.48
CA ASN A 400 -23.23 8.40 -1.72
C ASN A 400 -22.86 8.62 -0.24
N LEU A 401 -23.43 9.65 0.38
CA LEU A 401 -23.17 10.05 1.78
C LEU A 401 -24.09 9.34 2.77
N LYS A 402 -24.41 8.08 2.51
CA LYS A 402 -25.29 7.29 3.37
C LYS A 402 -24.93 5.82 3.32
N MET A 403 -25.07 5.17 4.48
CA MET A 403 -24.93 3.74 4.69
C MET A 403 -26.27 3.19 5.19
N ASP A 404 -26.83 2.23 4.46
CA ASP A 404 -28.18 1.74 4.70
C ASP A 404 -28.17 0.46 5.57
N ILE A 405 -28.68 0.53 6.80
CA ILE A 405 -28.97 -0.65 7.64
C ILE A 405 -30.47 -0.96 7.55
N ILE A 406 -30.80 -2.14 7.03
CA ILE A 406 -32.19 -2.57 6.87
C ILE A 406 -32.60 -3.45 8.04
N LEU A 407 -33.69 -3.08 8.70
CA LEU A 407 -34.33 -3.78 9.81
C LEU A 407 -35.63 -4.46 9.35
N ASP A 408 -35.91 -5.64 9.91
CA ASP A 408 -37.19 -6.32 9.75
C ASP A 408 -38.29 -5.72 10.64
N ASP A 409 -39.51 -6.26 10.55
CA ASP A 409 -40.70 -5.80 11.30
C ASP A 409 -40.50 -5.81 12.83
N ASN A 410 -39.54 -6.60 13.34
CA ASN A 410 -39.24 -6.72 14.77
C ASN A 410 -38.01 -5.88 15.17
N GLY A 411 -37.42 -5.10 14.25
CA GLY A 411 -36.22 -4.30 14.50
C GLY A 411 -34.91 -5.10 14.41
N LYS A 412 -34.93 -6.36 13.98
CA LYS A 412 -33.70 -7.14 13.75
C LYS A 412 -33.08 -6.76 12.42
N VAL A 413 -31.75 -6.66 12.36
CA VAL A 413 -31.03 -6.37 11.10
C VAL A 413 -31.25 -7.50 10.08
N ASP A 414 -31.81 -7.14 8.92
CA ASP A 414 -31.94 -7.99 7.75
C ASP A 414 -30.63 -7.99 6.96
N ARG A 415 -29.79 -8.98 7.28
CA ARG A 415 -28.48 -9.19 6.64
C ARG A 415 -28.56 -9.56 5.16
N SER A 416 -29.71 -10.06 4.70
CA SER A 416 -29.85 -10.42 3.28
C SER A 416 -30.01 -9.19 2.38
N ARG A 417 -30.37 -8.05 2.99
CA ARG A 417 -30.65 -6.79 2.30
C ARG A 417 -29.67 -5.68 2.64
N THR A 418 -29.11 -5.68 3.86
CA THR A 418 -28.03 -4.77 4.26
C THR A 418 -26.75 -5.20 3.54
N ARG A 419 -26.33 -4.42 2.53
CA ARG A 419 -25.15 -4.71 1.70
C ARG A 419 -23.95 -3.88 2.13
N ASP A 420 -24.20 -2.62 2.42
CA ASP A 420 -23.23 -1.66 2.93
C ASP A 420 -22.57 -2.18 4.22
N SER A 421 -21.28 -1.93 4.38
CA SER A 421 -20.51 -2.37 5.54
C SER A 421 -19.70 -1.23 6.14
N ILE A 422 -19.64 -1.17 7.47
CA ILE A 422 -18.75 -0.24 8.14
C ILE A 422 -17.57 -1.04 8.63
N TRP A 423 -16.40 -0.68 8.13
CA TRP A 423 -15.15 -1.30 8.54
C TRP A 423 -14.77 -0.76 9.91
N ASN A 424 -14.35 -1.64 10.81
CA ASN A 424 -13.90 -1.25 12.14
C ASN A 424 -12.78 -0.20 12.02
N TYR A 425 -11.86 -0.45 11.09
CA TYR A 425 -10.89 0.51 10.62
C TYR A 425 -10.54 0.23 9.15
N HIS A 426 -10.05 1.26 8.47
CA HIS A 426 -9.47 1.16 7.14
C HIS A 426 -8.15 1.93 7.08
N CYS A 427 -7.20 1.47 6.25
CA CYS A 427 -5.87 2.08 6.13
C CYS A 427 -5.59 2.51 4.69
N TRP A 428 -5.09 3.73 4.53
CA TRP A 428 -4.62 4.28 3.26
C TRP A 428 -3.33 5.10 3.46
N ASN A 429 -2.87 5.77 2.42
CA ASN A 429 -1.70 6.65 2.47
C ASN A 429 -2.09 8.12 2.29
N GLU A 430 -1.38 8.99 3.00
CA GLU A 430 -1.25 10.37 2.58
C GLU A 430 0.16 10.59 2.00
N CYS A 431 0.26 11.25 0.86
CA CYS A 431 1.51 11.68 0.26
C CYS A 431 1.55 13.20 0.07
N PHE A 432 2.70 13.82 0.36
CA PHE A 432 2.84 15.27 0.33
C PHE A 432 3.31 15.74 -1.04
N MET A 433 2.51 16.58 -1.72
CA MET A 433 2.89 17.19 -2.99
C MET A 433 2.08 18.44 -3.32
N ALA A 434 2.62 19.27 -4.21
CA ALA A 434 1.89 20.32 -4.90
C ALA A 434 0.88 19.74 -5.89
N ARG A 435 -0.21 20.48 -6.13
CA ARG A 435 -1.27 20.14 -7.09
C ARG A 435 -1.43 21.23 -8.16
N PRO A 436 -0.47 21.39 -9.09
CA PRO A 436 -0.54 22.41 -10.14
C PRO A 436 -1.70 22.19 -11.13
N ASP A 437 -2.34 21.02 -11.10
CA ASP A 437 -3.55 20.68 -11.82
C ASP A 437 -4.84 21.21 -11.13
N LEU A 438 -4.74 21.70 -9.89
CA LEU A 438 -5.83 22.28 -9.11
C LEU A 438 -5.60 23.78 -8.83
N PRO A 439 -6.64 24.52 -8.38
CA PRO A 439 -6.43 25.86 -7.85
C PRO A 439 -5.46 25.90 -6.66
N GLU A 440 -4.88 27.06 -6.38
CA GLU A 440 -4.02 27.26 -5.22
C GLU A 440 -4.73 26.88 -3.91
N GLY A 441 -3.98 26.29 -2.98
CA GLY A 441 -4.50 25.84 -1.68
C GLY A 441 -4.87 24.35 -1.57
N PHE A 442 -4.84 23.60 -2.68
CA PHE A 442 -5.15 22.15 -2.68
C PHE A 442 -3.92 21.22 -2.75
N GLY A 443 -2.71 21.78 -2.68
CA GLY A 443 -1.48 21.01 -2.43
C GLY A 443 -1.38 20.49 -0.99
N GLY A 444 -0.22 19.98 -0.61
CA GLY A 444 0.02 19.38 0.71
C GLY A 444 -0.32 17.89 0.72
N TRP A 445 -0.93 17.40 1.80
CA TRP A 445 -1.31 15.98 1.93
C TRP A 445 -2.42 15.58 0.96
N GLN A 446 -2.18 14.49 0.23
CA GLN A 446 -3.11 13.89 -0.71
C GLN A 446 -3.42 12.45 -0.31
N VAL A 447 -4.69 12.09 -0.22
CA VAL A 447 -5.16 10.72 0.04
C VAL A 447 -4.96 9.86 -1.20
N VAL A 448 -4.33 8.71 -1.02
CA VAL A 448 -4.18 7.68 -2.05
C VAL A 448 -4.45 6.33 -1.38
N ASP A 449 -5.45 5.61 -1.88
CA ASP A 449 -5.77 4.27 -1.40
C ASP A 449 -5.47 3.22 -2.47
N ALA A 450 -4.59 2.31 -2.11
CA ALA A 450 -4.14 1.18 -2.93
C ALA A 450 -5.01 -0.08 -2.73
N THR A 451 -5.93 -0.06 -1.76
CA THR A 451 -6.85 -1.16 -1.50
C THR A 451 -7.90 -1.20 -2.62
N PRO A 452 -8.10 -2.35 -3.28
CA PRO A 452 -9.08 -2.45 -4.35
C PRO A 452 -10.51 -2.44 -3.77
N GLN A 453 -11.12 -1.25 -3.73
CA GLN A 453 -12.51 -1.05 -3.30
C GLN A 453 -13.42 -0.81 -4.51
N GLU A 454 -13.29 0.37 -5.12
CA GLU A 454 -14.05 0.82 -6.28
C GLU A 454 -13.12 1.09 -7.47
N THR A 455 -13.68 1.05 -8.67
CA THR A 455 -12.91 1.36 -9.88
C THR A 455 -12.93 2.86 -10.19
N SER A 456 -11.76 3.44 -10.45
CA SER A 456 -11.57 4.79 -10.97
C SER A 456 -11.03 4.72 -12.40
N ASP A 457 -11.80 5.25 -13.37
CA ASP A 457 -11.57 5.08 -14.81
C ASP A 457 -11.48 3.61 -15.26
N GLY A 458 -12.21 2.72 -14.59
CA GLY A 458 -12.24 1.29 -14.90
C GLY A 458 -11.07 0.47 -14.36
N MET A 459 -10.24 1.04 -13.46
CA MET A 459 -9.18 0.34 -12.75
C MET A 459 -9.35 0.47 -11.23
N TYR A 460 -8.97 -0.55 -10.45
CA TYR A 460 -8.94 -0.49 -8.99
C TYR A 460 -7.79 0.40 -8.51
N ARG A 461 -8.11 1.67 -8.27
CA ARG A 461 -7.18 2.70 -7.79
C ARG A 461 -7.97 3.86 -7.19
N CYS A 462 -7.38 4.56 -6.23
CA CYS A 462 -7.97 5.77 -5.67
C CYS A 462 -6.91 6.85 -5.45
N GLY A 463 -7.26 8.10 -5.80
CA GLY A 463 -6.44 9.29 -5.55
C GLY A 463 -5.42 9.62 -6.65
N PRO A 464 -4.59 10.64 -6.44
CA PRO A 464 -4.48 11.48 -5.23
C PRO A 464 -5.64 12.48 -5.05
N ALA A 465 -6.35 12.38 -3.92
CA ALA A 465 -7.40 13.32 -3.51
C ALA A 465 -6.86 14.32 -2.49
N SER A 466 -7.04 15.63 -2.70
CA SER A 466 -6.53 16.64 -1.76
C SER A 466 -7.27 16.58 -0.43
N VAL A 467 -6.57 16.36 0.69
CA VAL A 467 -7.18 16.35 2.03
C VAL A 467 -7.90 17.67 2.32
N ALA A 468 -7.32 18.79 1.87
CA ALA A 468 -7.95 20.10 1.96
C ALA A 468 -9.27 20.19 1.16
N ALA A 469 -9.35 19.54 -0.01
CA ALA A 469 -10.59 19.46 -0.79
C ALA A 469 -11.65 18.61 -0.08
N ILE A 470 -11.24 17.47 0.51
CA ILE A 470 -12.13 16.63 1.33
C ILE A 470 -12.72 17.43 2.48
N LYS A 471 -11.88 18.10 3.29
CA LYS A 471 -12.34 18.92 4.42
C LYS A 471 -13.38 19.97 4.04
N HIS A 472 -13.22 20.60 2.88
CA HIS A 472 -14.08 21.69 2.43
C HIS A 472 -15.19 21.27 1.45
N GLY A 473 -15.43 19.96 1.28
CA GLY A 473 -16.49 19.42 0.41
C GLY A 473 -16.29 19.75 -1.07
N GLN A 474 -15.06 20.02 -1.51
CA GLN A 474 -14.71 20.32 -2.90
C GLN A 474 -14.50 19.03 -3.70
N VAL A 475 -15.49 18.15 -3.63
CA VAL A 475 -15.39 16.77 -4.15
C VAL A 475 -15.44 16.69 -5.68
N CYS A 476 -15.66 17.80 -6.38
CA CYS A 476 -15.58 17.86 -7.84
C CYS A 476 -14.14 17.82 -8.37
N TYR A 477 -13.13 18.07 -7.51
CA TYR A 477 -11.75 18.03 -7.94
C TYR A 477 -11.24 16.60 -8.08
N PRO A 478 -10.43 16.32 -9.12
CA PRO A 478 -9.78 15.04 -9.23
C PRO A 478 -8.77 14.85 -8.08
N PHE A 479 -8.48 13.62 -7.68
CA PHE A 479 -9.06 12.37 -8.16
C PHE A 479 -9.90 11.75 -7.05
N ASP A 480 -11.01 11.10 -7.40
CA ASP A 480 -11.76 10.20 -6.49
C ASP A 480 -12.23 10.84 -5.18
N ALA A 481 -12.28 12.18 -5.12
CA ALA A 481 -12.63 12.92 -3.92
C ALA A 481 -14.03 12.62 -3.35
N PRO A 482 -15.08 12.34 -4.15
CA PRO A 482 -16.40 11.96 -3.61
C PRO A 482 -16.33 10.67 -2.79
N PHE A 483 -15.53 9.70 -3.25
CA PHE A 483 -15.37 8.41 -2.58
C PHE A 483 -14.69 8.59 -1.22
N VAL A 484 -13.52 9.23 -1.20
CA VAL A 484 -12.76 9.51 0.04
C VAL A 484 -13.59 10.36 1.01
N PHE A 485 -14.34 11.34 0.50
CA PHE A 485 -15.20 12.18 1.33
C PHE A 485 -16.30 11.37 2.02
N ALA A 486 -16.88 10.40 1.32
CA ALA A 486 -17.92 9.54 1.87
C ALA A 486 -17.35 8.49 2.85
N GLU A 487 -16.11 8.03 2.70
CA GLU A 487 -15.43 7.15 3.68
C GLU A 487 -15.34 7.77 5.10
N VAL A 488 -15.33 9.11 5.20
CA VAL A 488 -15.18 9.84 6.47
C VAL A 488 -16.41 10.63 6.92
N ASN A 489 -17.40 10.88 6.05
CA ASN A 489 -18.57 11.73 6.35
C ASN A 489 -19.94 11.08 6.07
N SER A 490 -20.03 9.78 5.78
CA SER A 490 -21.34 9.15 5.50
C SER A 490 -22.26 9.07 6.72
N ASP A 491 -23.54 9.34 6.53
CA ASP A 491 -24.57 9.14 7.55
C ASP A 491 -24.93 7.65 7.67
N LEU A 492 -25.16 7.16 8.88
CA LEU A 492 -25.69 5.80 9.09
C LEU A 492 -27.21 5.84 9.24
N VAL A 493 -27.93 5.26 8.27
CA VAL A 493 -29.39 5.32 8.21
C VAL A 493 -29.99 3.94 8.45
N TYR A 494 -30.85 3.85 9.48
CA TYR A 494 -31.60 2.65 9.77
C TYR A 494 -32.97 2.76 9.12
N TYR A 495 -33.31 1.77 8.30
CA TYR A 495 -34.60 1.64 7.65
C TYR A 495 -35.38 0.47 8.22
N THR A 496 -36.67 0.64 8.51
CA THR A 496 -37.59 -0.49 8.61
C THR A 496 -38.17 -0.81 7.25
N ARG A 497 -38.21 -2.09 6.90
CA ARG A 497 -38.84 -2.56 5.67
C ARG A 497 -40.29 -2.98 5.91
N ASN A 498 -41.22 -2.28 5.28
CA ASN A 498 -42.63 -2.69 5.28
C ASN A 498 -42.86 -3.99 4.52
N LYS A 499 -44.00 -4.63 4.78
CA LYS A 499 -44.45 -5.84 4.08
C LYS A 499 -44.62 -5.66 2.56
N ASP A 500 -44.92 -4.45 2.10
CA ASP A 500 -44.99 -4.10 0.67
C ASP A 500 -43.61 -3.90 0.01
N GLY A 501 -42.55 -3.91 0.82
CA GLY A 501 -41.17 -3.77 0.41
C GLY A 501 -40.61 -2.35 0.41
N THR A 502 -41.41 -1.36 0.79
CA THR A 502 -40.94 0.03 0.97
C THR A 502 -40.04 0.16 2.20
N LEU A 503 -39.09 1.08 2.14
CA LEU A 503 -38.16 1.39 3.23
C LEU A 503 -38.55 2.72 3.87
N HIS A 504 -38.59 2.76 5.20
CA HIS A 504 -38.83 3.98 5.97
C HIS A 504 -37.70 4.24 6.96
N PRO A 505 -37.09 5.43 6.95
CA PRO A 505 -36.03 5.75 7.89
C PRO A 505 -36.60 5.86 9.31
N VAL A 506 -35.98 5.13 10.24
CA VAL A 506 -36.37 5.07 11.66
C VAL A 506 -35.29 5.57 12.60
N ARG A 507 -34.06 5.78 12.11
CA ARG A 507 -32.98 6.48 12.80
C ARG A 507 -31.93 6.93 11.78
N VAL A 508 -31.38 8.12 11.99
CA VAL A 508 -30.22 8.62 11.26
C VAL A 508 -29.15 8.96 12.30
N ASN A 509 -27.94 8.41 12.13
CA ASN A 509 -26.79 8.72 12.97
C ASN A 509 -25.73 9.40 12.09
N THR A 510 -25.58 10.72 12.29
CA THR A 510 -24.71 11.57 11.47
C THR A 510 -23.26 11.60 11.94
N SER A 511 -22.94 10.95 13.07
CA SER A 511 -21.62 11.06 13.71
C SER A 511 -20.94 9.69 13.93
N TYR A 512 -21.41 8.64 13.25
CA TYR A 512 -20.88 7.28 13.43
C TYR A 512 -19.67 6.98 12.55
N VAL A 513 -19.63 7.50 11.33
CA VAL A 513 -18.56 7.24 10.35
C VAL A 513 -17.40 8.21 10.56
N GLY A 514 -16.18 7.71 10.35
CA GLY A 514 -14.96 8.52 10.39
C GLY A 514 -14.74 9.20 11.74
N ARG A 515 -14.98 8.51 12.85
CA ARG A 515 -14.92 9.11 14.20
C ARG A 515 -13.52 9.47 14.66
N LEU A 516 -12.50 8.84 14.08
CA LEU A 516 -11.12 9.07 14.42
C LEU A 516 -10.23 8.73 13.24
N VAL A 517 -9.35 9.66 12.89
CA VAL A 517 -8.31 9.44 11.89
C VAL A 517 -6.95 9.59 12.56
N LEU A 518 -6.13 8.54 12.51
CA LEU A 518 -4.81 8.49 13.15
C LEU A 518 -3.69 8.28 12.14
N THR A 519 -2.52 8.81 12.48
CA THR A 519 -1.25 8.46 11.88
C THR A 519 -0.17 8.42 12.97
N LYS A 520 1.01 7.88 12.67
CA LYS A 520 2.13 7.88 13.62
C LYS A 520 2.57 9.31 13.92
N ALA A 521 2.88 9.60 15.18
CA ALA A 521 3.43 10.90 15.57
C ALA A 521 4.85 11.10 15.00
N VAL A 522 5.18 12.36 14.71
CA VAL A 522 6.46 12.78 14.12
C VAL A 522 7.58 12.49 15.09
N LEU A 523 8.54 11.63 14.69
CA LEU A 523 9.70 11.24 15.50
C LEU A 523 9.38 10.71 16.91
N ASP A 524 8.12 10.32 17.13
CA ASP A 524 7.61 9.79 18.39
C ASP A 524 6.98 8.41 18.17
N LYS A 525 6.86 7.64 19.26
CA LYS A 525 6.25 6.32 19.31
C LYS A 525 4.72 6.40 19.51
N GLY A 526 4.20 7.57 19.85
CA GLY A 526 2.78 7.81 20.04
C GLY A 526 1.99 7.99 18.75
N ARG A 527 0.69 8.24 18.91
CA ARG A 527 -0.26 8.51 17.83
C ARG A 527 -0.50 10.00 17.66
N ARG A 528 -0.69 10.42 16.41
CA ARG A 528 -1.15 11.76 16.02
C ARG A 528 -2.55 11.66 15.44
N GLU A 529 -3.49 12.32 16.10
CA GLU A 529 -4.84 12.48 15.57
C GLU A 529 -4.86 13.56 14.50
N ILE A 530 -5.50 13.26 13.36
CA ILE A 530 -5.62 14.14 12.20
C ILE A 530 -7.08 14.21 11.70
N THR A 531 -8.06 13.86 12.54
CA THR A 531 -9.49 13.86 12.19
C THR A 531 -9.94 15.24 11.67
N ASP A 532 -9.44 16.30 12.29
CA ASP A 532 -9.73 17.69 11.95
C ASP A 532 -9.12 18.12 10.60
N HIS A 533 -8.18 17.34 10.04
CA HIS A 533 -7.70 17.55 8.67
C HIS A 533 -8.72 17.11 7.63
N TYR A 534 -9.59 16.16 7.96
CA TYR A 534 -10.55 15.54 7.04
C TYR A 534 -11.95 16.12 7.13
N LYS A 535 -12.38 16.56 8.32
CA LYS A 535 -13.73 17.10 8.52
C LYS A 535 -13.78 18.15 9.62
N PHE A 536 -14.83 18.98 9.58
CA PHE A 536 -15.14 19.93 10.64
C PHE A 536 -15.80 19.21 11.83
N PRO A 537 -15.76 19.78 13.05
CA PRO A 537 -16.43 19.17 14.20
C PRO A 537 -17.94 18.99 13.97
N GLU A 538 -18.45 17.84 14.40
CA GLU A 538 -19.85 17.45 14.25
C GLU A 538 -20.82 18.51 14.83
N GLY A 539 -21.90 18.81 14.11
CA GLY A 539 -22.95 19.74 14.54
C GLY A 539 -22.67 21.23 14.29
N THR A 540 -21.46 21.57 13.83
CA THR A 540 -21.07 22.96 13.52
C THR A 540 -21.75 23.48 12.25
N ALA A 541 -21.72 24.80 12.03
CA ALA A 541 -22.28 25.39 10.82
C ALA A 541 -21.42 25.07 9.58
N GLU A 542 -20.11 24.94 9.79
CA GLU A 542 -19.12 24.60 8.78
C GLU A 542 -19.32 23.18 8.26
N GLU A 543 -19.49 22.20 9.15
CA GLU A 543 -19.80 20.81 8.82
C GLU A 543 -21.04 20.71 7.93
N ARG A 544 -22.14 21.35 8.32
CA ARG A 544 -23.38 21.36 7.51
C ARG A 544 -23.21 21.99 6.12
N ARG A 545 -22.53 23.13 6.03
CA ARG A 545 -22.28 23.80 4.73
C ARG A 545 -21.44 22.93 3.80
N VAL A 546 -20.47 22.20 4.35
CA VAL A 546 -19.62 21.30 3.57
C VAL A 546 -20.41 20.12 3.02
N LEU A 547 -21.31 19.53 3.83
CA LEU A 547 -22.19 18.47 3.35
C LEU A 547 -23.17 18.97 2.28
N GLU A 548 -23.78 20.15 2.46
CA GLU A 548 -24.65 20.78 1.44
C GLU A 548 -23.92 20.97 0.12
N LYS A 549 -22.67 21.42 0.18
CA LYS A 549 -21.82 21.59 -1.00
C LYS A 549 -21.46 20.27 -1.68
N ALA A 550 -21.20 19.22 -0.92
CA ALA A 550 -20.98 17.89 -1.50
C ALA A 550 -22.23 17.36 -2.22
N GLU A 551 -23.44 17.67 -1.71
CA GLU A 551 -24.70 17.35 -2.41
C GLU A 551 -24.83 18.09 -3.75
N GLU A 552 -24.40 19.35 -3.84
CA GLU A 552 -24.37 20.11 -5.10
C GLU A 552 -23.49 19.44 -6.17
N PHE A 553 -22.48 18.68 -5.75
CA PHE A 553 -21.59 17.91 -6.63
C PHE A 553 -22.06 16.47 -6.89
N GLY A 554 -23.25 16.10 -6.42
CA GLY A 554 -23.90 14.82 -6.76
C GLY A 554 -23.88 13.76 -5.66
N CYS A 555 -23.31 14.04 -4.49
CA CYS A 555 -23.41 13.13 -3.34
C CYS A 555 -24.85 13.10 -2.81
N GLN A 556 -25.37 11.92 -2.49
CA GLN A 556 -26.74 11.76 -2.00
C GLN A 556 -26.77 11.53 -0.49
N ARG A 557 -27.64 12.25 0.23
CA ARG A 557 -27.84 12.14 1.69
C ARG A 557 -29.29 11.89 2.06
N GLU A 558 -29.52 11.31 3.24
CA GLU A 558 -30.86 11.16 3.80
C GLU A 558 -31.28 12.46 4.51
N LYS A 559 -32.44 13.01 4.11
CA LYS A 559 -32.97 14.27 4.66
C LYS A 559 -34.13 14.06 5.63
N ALA A 560 -34.49 12.80 5.90
CA ALA A 560 -35.55 12.47 6.82
C ALA A 560 -35.27 13.00 8.24
N VAL A 561 -36.19 13.82 8.74
CA VAL A 561 -36.19 14.25 10.15
C VAL A 561 -36.92 13.19 10.97
N VAL A 562 -36.14 12.34 11.64
CA VAL A 562 -36.69 11.29 12.50
C VAL A 562 -36.74 11.80 13.96
N PRO A 563 -37.90 11.78 14.63
CA PRO A 563 -37.99 12.18 16.03
C PRO A 563 -37.13 11.28 16.94
N GLN A 564 -36.32 11.89 17.80
CA GLN A 564 -35.47 11.19 18.76
C GLN A 564 -36.34 10.39 19.74
N ALA A 565 -35.88 9.19 20.10
CA ALA A 565 -36.49 8.40 21.16
C ALA A 565 -36.22 9.04 22.52
N ASP A 566 -37.14 8.89 23.46
CA ASP A 566 -37.02 9.35 24.85
C ASP A 566 -36.27 8.34 25.75
N VAL A 567 -35.84 7.23 25.17
CA VAL A 567 -34.98 6.22 25.80
C VAL A 567 -33.72 6.06 24.95
N GLU A 568 -32.58 5.92 25.61
CA GLU A 568 -31.29 5.63 25.00
C GLU A 568 -30.74 4.30 25.53
N VAL A 569 -29.94 3.63 24.70
CA VAL A 569 -29.25 2.38 25.06
C VAL A 569 -27.80 2.42 24.59
N GLU A 570 -26.90 1.98 25.44
CA GLU A 570 -25.47 1.85 25.17
C GLU A 570 -24.99 0.43 25.49
N ILE A 571 -24.05 -0.09 24.71
CA ILE A 571 -23.38 -1.37 24.96
C ILE A 571 -21.97 -1.09 25.47
N LEU A 572 -21.64 -1.61 26.65
CA LEU A 572 -20.29 -1.59 27.21
C LEU A 572 -19.76 -3.02 27.37
N ALA A 573 -18.48 -3.21 27.05
CA ALA A 573 -17.75 -4.44 27.33
C ALA A 573 -16.40 -4.09 27.97
N ARG A 574 -15.93 -4.97 28.85
CA ARG A 574 -14.55 -4.90 29.35
C ARG A 574 -13.60 -5.51 28.32
N GLU A 575 -12.31 -5.20 28.46
CA GLU A 575 -11.26 -5.84 27.67
C GLU A 575 -11.38 -7.37 27.75
N VAL A 576 -11.38 -8.04 26.61
CA VAL A 576 -11.60 -9.49 26.51
C VAL A 576 -10.32 -10.17 26.06
N GLN A 577 -9.77 -11.05 26.89
CA GLN A 577 -8.65 -11.91 26.49
C GLN A 577 -9.16 -13.18 25.82
N ARG A 578 -8.41 -13.65 24.83
CA ARG A 578 -8.81 -14.83 24.05
C ARG A 578 -8.88 -16.08 24.93
N GLY A 579 -10.07 -16.67 24.98
CA GLY A 579 -10.33 -17.88 25.76
C GLY A 579 -11.01 -17.61 27.11
N GLU A 580 -11.49 -16.39 27.37
CA GLU A 580 -12.22 -16.04 28.59
C GLU A 580 -13.73 -15.84 28.34
N ASP A 581 -14.54 -16.05 29.37
CA ASP A 581 -15.93 -15.59 29.39
C ASP A 581 -15.95 -14.10 29.73
N PHE A 582 -16.91 -13.32 29.21
CA PHE A 582 -17.03 -11.90 29.53
C PHE A 582 -18.49 -11.44 29.63
N ASP A 583 -18.71 -10.32 30.33
CA ASP A 583 -20.02 -9.69 30.49
C ASP A 583 -20.18 -8.54 29.47
N LEU A 584 -21.28 -8.56 28.74
CA LEU A 584 -21.79 -7.42 27.96
C LEU A 584 -22.82 -6.67 28.81
N GLU A 585 -22.59 -5.38 29.04
CA GLU A 585 -23.46 -4.51 29.85
C GLU A 585 -24.29 -3.59 28.95
N LEU A 586 -25.62 -3.68 29.04
CA LEU A 586 -26.57 -2.78 28.38
C LEU A 586 -27.00 -1.71 29.36
N ASN A 587 -26.67 -0.46 29.06
CA ASN A 587 -27.06 0.70 29.86
C ASN A 587 -28.24 1.40 29.19
N PHE A 588 -29.36 1.46 29.89
CA PHE A 588 -30.57 2.15 29.47
C PHE A 588 -30.75 3.43 30.26
N THR A 589 -31.09 4.50 29.54
CA THR A 589 -31.40 5.81 30.14
C THR A 589 -32.78 6.25 29.65
N ASN A 590 -33.75 6.38 30.55
CA ASN A 590 -35.05 6.97 30.26
C ASN A 590 -34.99 8.48 30.56
N HIS A 591 -35.10 9.32 29.53
CA HIS A 591 -35.09 10.77 29.67
C HIS A 591 -36.49 11.36 29.90
N SER A 592 -37.52 10.53 29.89
CA SER A 592 -38.90 10.96 30.12
C SER A 592 -39.30 10.91 31.59
N ASN A 593 -40.31 11.71 31.93
CA ASN A 593 -40.99 11.69 33.22
C ASN A 593 -42.08 10.60 33.32
N HIS A 594 -42.10 9.65 32.39
CA HIS A 594 -43.06 8.56 32.33
C HIS A 594 -42.33 7.22 32.37
N GLN A 595 -43.00 6.18 32.87
CA GLN A 595 -42.50 4.82 32.77
C GLN A 595 -42.43 4.41 31.29
N ARG A 596 -41.43 3.61 30.94
CA ARG A 596 -41.22 3.05 29.60
C ARG A 596 -40.96 1.56 29.68
N VAL A 597 -41.52 0.82 28.74
CA VAL A 597 -41.21 -0.59 28.51
C VAL A 597 -40.52 -0.73 27.17
N VAL A 598 -39.36 -1.37 27.17
CA VAL A 598 -38.54 -1.58 25.97
C VAL A 598 -38.41 -3.06 25.69
N ASP A 599 -38.88 -3.48 24.52
CA ASP A 599 -38.57 -4.80 23.96
C ASP A 599 -37.26 -4.69 23.20
N ILE A 600 -36.18 -5.30 23.71
CA ILE A 600 -34.84 -5.24 23.09
C ILE A 600 -34.38 -6.60 22.57
N TYR A 601 -33.77 -6.58 21.39
CA TYR A 601 -33.14 -7.69 20.71
C TYR A 601 -31.64 -7.43 20.67
N ILE A 602 -30.84 -8.36 21.19
CA ILE A 602 -29.38 -8.32 21.13
C ILE A 602 -28.90 -9.44 20.22
N SER A 603 -28.10 -9.09 19.23
CA SER A 603 -27.37 -10.04 18.38
C SER A 603 -25.88 -9.75 18.47
N GLY A 604 -25.09 -10.74 18.86
CA GLY A 604 -23.63 -10.69 18.85
C GLY A 604 -23.07 -11.66 17.82
N ASN A 605 -22.13 -11.21 17.01
CA ASN A 605 -21.62 -11.96 15.86
C ASN A 605 -20.11 -11.81 15.76
N VAL A 606 -19.43 -12.89 15.39
CA VAL A 606 -18.06 -12.78 14.90
C VAL A 606 -18.08 -12.02 13.58
N VAL A 607 -17.23 -11.00 13.46
CA VAL A 607 -17.06 -10.21 12.25
C VAL A 607 -15.60 -10.17 11.82
N TYR A 608 -15.36 -10.08 10.52
CA TYR A 608 -14.07 -9.63 10.00
C TYR A 608 -13.85 -8.15 10.37
N TYR A 609 -12.62 -7.65 10.32
CA TYR A 609 -12.36 -6.23 10.58
C TYR A 609 -13.08 -5.29 9.59
N THR A 610 -13.50 -5.83 8.44
CA THR A 610 -14.33 -5.17 7.43
C THR A 610 -15.79 -4.99 7.85
N GLY A 611 -16.18 -5.45 9.05
CA GLY A 611 -17.56 -5.43 9.53
C GLY A 611 -18.43 -6.57 8.97
N VAL A 612 -17.91 -7.35 8.01
CA VAL A 612 -18.64 -8.48 7.41
C VAL A 612 -18.86 -9.59 8.47
N PRO A 613 -20.12 -10.01 8.71
CA PRO A 613 -20.43 -11.05 9.68
C PRO A 613 -20.06 -12.45 9.20
N SER A 614 -19.55 -13.27 10.11
CA SER A 614 -19.20 -14.67 9.86
C SER A 614 -20.16 -15.63 10.58
N ALA A 615 -20.34 -15.48 11.89
CA ALA A 615 -21.14 -16.42 12.69
C ALA A 615 -21.81 -15.74 13.89
N GLU A 616 -23.03 -16.17 14.22
CA GLU A 616 -23.74 -15.71 15.41
C GLU A 616 -23.15 -16.37 16.67
N VAL A 617 -22.85 -15.53 17.67
CA VAL A 617 -22.37 -15.93 19.00
C VAL A 617 -23.51 -15.96 19.99
N ILE A 618 -24.35 -14.93 19.96
CA ILE A 618 -25.45 -14.77 20.90
C ILE A 618 -26.64 -14.09 20.23
N PHE A 619 -27.84 -14.55 20.58
CA PHE A 619 -29.09 -13.90 20.26
C PHE A 619 -29.99 -13.96 21.50
N GLN A 620 -30.39 -12.80 22.01
CA GLN A 620 -31.25 -12.70 23.19
C GLN A 620 -32.31 -11.62 23.02
N THR A 621 -33.45 -11.83 23.66
CA THR A 621 -34.55 -10.87 23.73
C THR A 621 -34.85 -10.58 25.19
N LEU A 622 -34.96 -9.31 25.55
CA LEU A 622 -35.23 -8.85 26.91
C LEU A 622 -36.37 -7.85 26.88
N GLU A 623 -37.22 -7.89 27.90
CA GLU A 623 -38.19 -6.82 28.17
C GLU A 623 -37.65 -6.02 29.36
N VAL A 624 -37.43 -4.72 29.16
CA VAL A 624 -36.83 -3.83 30.16
C VAL A 624 -37.81 -2.74 30.54
N THR A 625 -38.33 -2.82 31.78
CA THR A 625 -39.10 -1.73 32.39
C THR A 625 -38.16 -0.70 33.00
N LEU A 626 -38.39 0.57 32.65
CA LEU A 626 -37.65 1.75 33.09
C LEU A 626 -38.61 2.73 33.78
N GLU A 627 -38.33 3.05 35.04
CA GLU A 627 -39.02 4.12 35.76
C GLU A 627 -38.70 5.50 35.16
N PRO A 628 -39.50 6.55 35.45
CA PRO A 628 -39.19 7.92 35.04
C PRO A 628 -37.77 8.33 35.42
N GLU A 629 -37.04 8.95 34.49
CA GLU A 629 -35.68 9.47 34.69
C GLU A 629 -34.64 8.42 35.18
N GLN A 630 -34.94 7.11 35.00
CA GLN A 630 -34.11 6.03 35.51
C GLN A 630 -32.95 5.69 34.56
N ASN A 631 -31.79 5.41 35.16
CA ASN A 631 -30.71 4.65 34.54
C ASN A 631 -30.76 3.19 35.02
N LYS A 632 -30.83 2.23 34.10
CA LYS A 632 -30.88 0.79 34.42
C LYS A 632 -29.85 0.02 33.63
N LYS A 633 -29.28 -1.02 34.24
CA LYS A 633 -28.26 -1.87 33.63
C LYS A 633 -28.74 -3.31 33.53
N GLU A 634 -28.57 -3.92 32.36
CA GLU A 634 -28.81 -5.35 32.14
C GLU A 634 -27.51 -6.01 31.69
N LYS A 635 -27.25 -7.24 32.17
CA LYS A 635 -26.01 -7.96 31.89
C LYS A 635 -26.26 -9.22 31.09
N ILE A 636 -25.43 -9.44 30.08
CA ILE A 636 -25.46 -10.62 29.22
C ILE A 636 -24.09 -11.30 29.26
N VAL A 637 -24.04 -12.54 29.73
CA VAL A 637 -22.80 -13.33 29.75
C VAL A 637 -22.55 -13.91 28.37
N VAL A 638 -21.37 -13.63 27.80
CA VAL A 638 -20.88 -14.23 26.56
C VAL A 638 -19.78 -15.24 26.90
N ARG A 639 -20.03 -16.53 26.65
CA ARG A 639 -19.09 -17.59 27.03
C ARG A 639 -18.07 -17.83 25.93
N ASN A 640 -16.83 -18.17 26.31
CA ASN A 640 -15.76 -18.64 25.42
C ASN A 640 -16.28 -19.72 24.46
N THR A 641 -17.04 -20.69 24.97
CA THR A 641 -17.59 -21.79 24.17
C THR A 641 -18.47 -21.34 23.02
N ASP A 642 -19.06 -20.14 23.11
CA ASP A 642 -20.00 -19.63 22.14
C ASP A 642 -19.32 -18.90 20.97
N TYR A 643 -18.08 -18.40 21.17
CA TYR A 643 -17.36 -17.61 20.17
C TYR A 643 -16.02 -18.20 19.72
N GLN A 644 -15.25 -18.88 20.58
CA GLN A 644 -13.82 -19.17 20.34
C GLN A 644 -13.55 -20.00 19.08
N SER A 645 -14.40 -21.00 18.80
CA SER A 645 -14.28 -21.87 17.61
C SER A 645 -14.79 -21.20 16.33
N LYS A 646 -15.48 -20.06 16.46
CA LYS A 646 -16.07 -19.29 15.36
C LYS A 646 -15.24 -18.05 15.01
N LEU A 647 -14.25 -17.69 15.85
CA LEU A 647 -13.43 -16.50 15.64
C LEU A 647 -12.73 -16.55 14.29
N VAL A 648 -12.81 -15.44 13.58
CA VAL A 648 -11.98 -15.15 12.40
C VAL A 648 -10.75 -14.36 12.83
N GLU A 649 -9.87 -14.06 11.88
CA GLU A 649 -8.69 -13.23 12.15
C GLU A 649 -9.05 -11.86 12.76
N GLN A 650 -8.13 -11.32 13.54
CA GLN A 650 -8.31 -10.12 14.39
C GLN A 650 -9.34 -10.23 15.52
N GLY A 651 -10.15 -11.31 15.58
CA GLY A 651 -10.94 -11.63 16.77
C GLY A 651 -12.01 -10.61 17.14
N ASN A 652 -12.72 -10.03 16.16
CA ASN A 652 -13.73 -9.00 16.43
C ASN A 652 -15.14 -9.60 16.62
N LEU A 653 -15.86 -9.09 17.61
CA LEU A 653 -17.25 -9.42 17.93
C LEU A 653 -18.11 -8.15 17.79
N ASN A 654 -19.05 -8.13 16.86
CA ASN A 654 -20.00 -7.02 16.70
C ASN A 654 -21.32 -7.34 17.41
N PHE A 655 -21.71 -6.48 18.34
CA PHE A 655 -22.96 -6.52 19.07
C PHE A 655 -23.87 -5.40 18.60
N ILE A 656 -25.08 -5.78 18.19
CA ILE A 656 -26.14 -4.86 17.82
C ILE A 656 -27.29 -5.09 18.78
N ALA A 657 -27.71 -4.03 19.45
CA ALA A 657 -28.90 -4.04 20.29
C ALA A 657 -29.91 -3.08 19.69
N THR A 658 -31.07 -3.61 19.28
CA THR A 658 -32.18 -2.82 18.74
C THR A 658 -33.42 -3.12 19.54
N GLY A 659 -34.17 -2.09 19.93
CA GLY A 659 -35.40 -2.26 20.68
C GLY A 659 -36.48 -1.28 20.29
N LYS A 660 -37.72 -1.59 20.69
CA LYS A 660 -38.89 -0.74 20.49
C LYS A 660 -39.43 -0.31 21.84
N VAL A 661 -39.59 1.00 22.01
CA VAL A 661 -40.29 1.58 23.15
C VAL A 661 -41.78 1.37 22.92
N GLN A 662 -42.44 0.57 23.75
CA GLN A 662 -43.81 0.12 23.51
C GLN A 662 -44.80 1.30 23.45
N GLU A 663 -44.65 2.28 24.33
CA GLU A 663 -45.60 3.40 24.48
C GLU A 663 -45.50 4.42 23.34
N THR A 664 -44.29 4.67 22.82
CA THR A 664 -44.04 5.68 21.78
C THR A 664 -43.91 5.09 20.39
N GLY A 665 -43.74 3.76 20.30
CA GLY A 665 -43.46 3.04 19.06
C GLY A 665 -42.08 3.34 18.47
N ARG A 666 -41.23 4.09 19.18
CA ARG A 666 -39.90 4.52 18.69
C ARG A 666 -38.90 3.38 18.77
N ILE A 667 -38.00 3.35 17.79
CA ILE A 667 -36.89 2.39 17.75
C ILE A 667 -35.65 3.02 18.39
N ILE A 668 -35.04 2.28 19.30
CA ILE A 668 -33.71 2.56 19.85
C ILE A 668 -32.74 1.54 19.27
N THR A 669 -31.53 1.95 18.92
CA THR A 669 -30.52 1.01 18.44
C THR A 669 -29.13 1.54 18.75
N THR A 670 -28.23 0.61 19.05
CA THR A 670 -26.82 0.86 19.31
C THR A 670 -26.00 -0.32 18.82
N MET A 671 -24.74 -0.04 18.48
CA MET A 671 -23.80 -1.00 17.96
C MET A 671 -22.45 -0.82 18.66
N SER A 672 -21.80 -1.93 19.00
CA SER A 672 -20.48 -1.93 19.63
C SER A 672 -19.66 -3.11 19.14
N VAL A 673 -18.38 -2.87 18.86
CA VAL A 673 -17.44 -3.89 18.44
C VAL A 673 -16.45 -4.13 19.58
N VAL A 674 -16.31 -5.39 19.98
CA VAL A 674 -15.41 -5.85 21.03
C VAL A 674 -14.31 -6.69 20.39
N THR A 675 -13.05 -6.31 20.61
CA THR A 675 -11.89 -7.07 20.12
C THR A 675 -11.43 -8.06 21.18
N VAL A 676 -11.19 -9.30 20.75
CA VAL A 676 -10.66 -10.37 21.59
C VAL A 676 -9.13 -10.42 21.44
N HIS A 677 -8.41 -10.09 22.51
CA HIS A 677 -6.96 -9.92 22.52
C HIS A 677 -6.21 -11.26 22.50
N ASN A 678 -5.22 -11.34 21.62
CA ASN A 678 -4.32 -12.49 21.53
C ASN A 678 -3.13 -12.37 22.53
N PRO A 679 -2.51 -13.49 22.92
CA PRO A 679 -1.24 -13.48 23.63
C PRO A 679 -0.14 -12.75 22.84
N LYS A 680 0.87 -12.21 23.53
CA LYS A 680 2.02 -11.53 22.94
C LYS A 680 3.23 -12.46 22.81
N LEU A 681 4.12 -12.18 21.85
CA LEU A 681 5.45 -12.77 21.79
C LEU A 681 6.40 -12.00 22.70
N THR A 682 7.32 -12.73 23.33
CA THR A 682 8.46 -12.12 24.01
C THR A 682 9.64 -12.08 23.04
N VAL A 683 10.24 -10.91 22.87
CA VAL A 683 11.43 -10.72 22.03
C VAL A 683 12.52 -10.09 22.89
N GLN A 684 13.70 -10.70 22.92
CA GLN A 684 14.84 -10.24 23.70
C GLN A 684 16.08 -10.21 22.83
N VAL A 685 16.98 -9.25 23.10
CA VAL A 685 18.26 -9.11 22.40
C VAL A 685 19.40 -9.29 23.37
N THR A 686 20.42 -10.05 22.97
CA THR A 686 21.66 -10.23 23.73
C THR A 686 22.88 -10.00 22.81
N GLY A 687 24.04 -9.76 23.42
CA GLY A 687 25.26 -9.36 22.70
C GLY A 687 25.55 -7.86 22.83
N SER A 688 26.63 -7.42 22.18
CA SER A 688 27.09 -6.03 22.21
C SER A 688 26.45 -5.26 21.04
N PRO A 689 25.63 -4.22 21.29
CA PRO A 689 24.91 -3.51 20.23
C PRO A 689 25.84 -2.57 19.47
N ARG A 690 26.65 -3.12 18.56
CA ARG A 690 27.63 -2.40 17.74
C ARG A 690 27.56 -2.85 16.28
N VAL A 691 27.85 -1.93 15.36
CA VAL A 691 27.92 -2.24 13.92
C VAL A 691 28.95 -3.34 13.70
N ALA A 692 28.57 -4.33 12.88
CA ALA A 692 29.38 -5.50 12.53
C ALA A 692 29.79 -6.45 13.68
N GLU A 693 29.35 -6.21 14.93
CA GLU A 693 29.48 -7.18 16.01
C GLU A 693 28.30 -8.18 15.99
N GLU A 694 28.58 -9.44 16.32
CA GLU A 694 27.55 -10.48 16.37
C GLU A 694 26.66 -10.30 17.61
N MET A 695 25.35 -10.33 17.37
CA MET A 695 24.28 -10.23 18.37
C MET A 695 23.29 -11.38 18.19
N TYR A 696 22.41 -11.58 19.17
CA TYR A 696 21.40 -12.62 19.15
C TYR A 696 20.02 -12.07 19.50
N VAL A 697 19.01 -12.49 18.75
CA VAL A 697 17.60 -12.26 19.08
C VAL A 697 16.97 -13.57 19.54
N THR A 698 16.26 -13.53 20.67
CA THR A 698 15.53 -14.67 21.21
C THR A 698 14.03 -14.36 21.20
N VAL A 699 13.25 -15.19 20.51
CA VAL A 699 11.79 -15.11 20.43
C VAL A 699 11.18 -16.26 21.23
N GLU A 700 10.27 -15.94 22.14
CA GLU A 700 9.60 -16.91 23.02
C GLU A 700 8.08 -16.80 22.95
N PHE A 701 7.42 -17.95 23.00
CA PHE A 701 5.96 -18.06 23.01
C PHE A 701 5.52 -19.28 23.81
N THR A 702 4.45 -19.14 24.58
CA THR A 702 3.80 -20.25 25.30
C THR A 702 2.37 -20.40 24.80
N ASN A 703 1.98 -21.60 24.38
CA ASN A 703 0.60 -21.86 23.93
C ASN A 703 -0.37 -21.80 25.13
N PRO A 704 -1.25 -20.79 25.22
CA PRO A 704 -2.17 -20.65 26.36
C PRO A 704 -3.43 -21.51 26.21
N PHE A 705 -3.64 -22.15 25.05
CA PHE A 705 -4.86 -22.88 24.75
C PHE A 705 -4.81 -24.34 25.19
N LYS A 706 -5.99 -24.94 25.34
CA LYS A 706 -6.16 -26.37 25.66
C LYS A 706 -5.97 -27.30 24.46
N SER A 707 -5.76 -26.75 23.26
CA SER A 707 -5.56 -27.47 22.01
C SER A 707 -4.16 -27.26 21.44
N ASN A 708 -3.72 -28.16 20.57
CA ASN A 708 -2.48 -28.00 19.82
C ASN A 708 -2.58 -26.79 18.87
N LEU A 709 -1.46 -26.08 18.70
CA LEU A 709 -1.24 -25.20 17.56
C LEU A 709 -0.40 -25.96 16.54
N GLU A 710 -0.86 -26.03 15.29
CA GLU A 710 -0.21 -26.81 14.23
C GLU A 710 0.32 -25.90 13.14
N ASN A 711 1.45 -26.30 12.52
CA ASN A 711 2.11 -25.57 11.44
C ASN A 711 2.33 -24.09 11.78
N VAL A 712 2.93 -23.83 12.94
CA VAL A 712 3.21 -22.49 13.43
C VAL A 712 4.44 -21.91 12.75
N TYR A 713 4.28 -20.74 12.15
CA TYR A 713 5.37 -19.98 11.56
C TYR A 713 5.70 -18.80 12.46
N VAL A 714 6.99 -18.65 12.78
CA VAL A 714 7.53 -17.50 13.50
C VAL A 714 8.47 -16.76 12.56
N ARG A 715 8.38 -15.44 12.54
CA ARG A 715 9.17 -14.56 11.67
C ARG A 715 9.81 -13.49 12.52
N VAL A 716 11.01 -13.06 12.16
CA VAL A 716 11.71 -11.96 12.83
C VAL A 716 12.56 -11.15 11.84
N GLU A 717 12.49 -9.82 11.94
CA GLU A 717 13.30 -8.89 11.14
C GLU A 717 13.51 -7.56 11.87
N GLY A 718 14.43 -6.73 11.36
CA GLY A 718 14.60 -5.34 11.81
C GLY A 718 15.38 -4.49 10.81
N PRO A 719 14.90 -3.27 10.45
CA PRO A 719 15.52 -2.42 9.45
C PRO A 719 16.96 -2.05 9.83
N GLY A 720 17.86 -2.19 8.86
CA GLY A 720 19.28 -1.84 9.00
C GLY A 720 20.10 -2.81 9.86
N ILE A 721 19.46 -3.82 10.45
CA ILE A 721 20.14 -4.74 11.39
C ILE A 721 19.97 -6.21 11.06
N MET A 722 18.79 -6.65 10.60
CA MET A 722 18.50 -8.06 10.40
C MET A 722 17.49 -8.23 9.27
N SER A 723 17.88 -8.95 8.21
CA SER A 723 16.95 -9.41 7.18
C SER A 723 15.99 -10.46 7.75
N ILE A 724 14.85 -10.63 7.10
CA ILE A 724 13.82 -11.58 7.53
C ILE A 724 14.38 -12.99 7.71
N ASN A 725 14.10 -13.58 8.87
CA ASN A 725 14.30 -15.00 9.13
C ASN A 725 12.98 -15.63 9.54
N THR A 726 12.80 -16.92 9.22
CA THR A 726 11.58 -17.65 9.52
C THR A 726 11.87 -19.01 10.14
N LYS A 727 11.00 -19.44 11.05
CA LYS A 727 11.06 -20.74 11.71
C LYS A 727 9.70 -21.40 11.71
N LYS A 728 9.65 -22.67 11.32
CA LYS A 728 8.44 -23.49 11.37
C LYS A 728 8.48 -24.46 12.55
N TYR A 729 7.39 -24.51 13.29
CA TYR A 729 7.12 -25.53 14.30
C TYR A 729 5.90 -26.36 13.86
N SER A 730 6.07 -27.69 13.77
CA SER A 730 4.97 -28.56 13.33
C SER A 730 3.81 -28.54 14.32
N ILE A 731 4.12 -28.61 15.63
CA ILE A 731 3.12 -28.62 16.72
C ILE A 731 3.68 -27.87 17.94
N ILE A 732 2.85 -27.05 18.58
CA ILE A 732 3.05 -26.52 19.93
C ILE A 732 1.89 -27.03 20.80
N GLY A 733 2.19 -27.94 21.73
CA GLY A 733 1.19 -28.54 22.62
C GLY A 733 0.63 -27.57 23.67
N PRO A 734 -0.51 -27.88 24.30
CA PRO A 734 -1.11 -27.07 25.38
C PRO A 734 -0.12 -26.78 26.51
N GLY A 735 0.06 -25.51 26.87
CA GLY A 735 0.96 -25.09 27.95
C GLY A 735 2.46 -25.23 27.65
N ASN A 736 2.85 -25.73 26.47
CA ASN A 736 4.25 -25.82 26.08
C ASN A 736 4.76 -24.48 25.54
N SER A 737 6.04 -24.23 25.77
CA SER A 737 6.76 -23.04 25.28
C SER A 737 7.71 -23.41 24.13
N ILE A 738 7.92 -22.46 23.23
CA ILE A 738 9.00 -22.46 22.24
C ILE A 738 9.97 -21.33 22.54
N THR A 739 11.24 -21.57 22.25
CA THR A 739 12.32 -20.58 22.29
C THR A 739 13.13 -20.71 21.01
N TRP A 740 13.26 -19.62 20.27
CA TRP A 740 14.03 -19.53 19.04
C TRP A 740 15.10 -18.46 19.17
N THR A 741 16.36 -18.79 18.95
CA THR A 741 17.46 -17.82 18.95
C THR A 741 18.11 -17.77 17.57
N GLU A 742 18.29 -16.56 17.04
CA GLU A 742 18.98 -16.29 15.78
C GLU A 742 20.10 -15.27 15.97
N SER A 743 21.22 -15.50 15.31
CA SER A 743 22.34 -14.57 15.25
C SER A 743 22.15 -13.53 14.15
N PHE A 744 22.55 -12.28 14.40
CA PHE A 744 22.58 -11.23 13.39
C PHE A 744 23.74 -10.25 13.64
N SER A 745 24.12 -9.50 12.60
CA SER A 745 25.14 -8.46 12.70
C SER A 745 24.58 -7.14 12.17
N PRO A 746 24.41 -6.11 13.03
CA PRO A 746 23.91 -4.81 12.63
C PRO A 746 24.74 -4.15 11.52
N ARG A 747 24.08 -3.58 10.51
CA ARG A 747 24.76 -2.88 9.39
C ARG A 747 24.82 -1.37 9.59
N ARG A 748 23.88 -0.80 10.35
CA ARG A 748 23.77 0.64 10.62
C ARG A 748 23.66 0.92 12.11
N ALA A 749 24.29 2.02 12.54
CA ALA A 749 24.13 2.57 13.88
C ALA A 749 22.80 3.33 14.00
N GLY A 750 22.36 3.56 15.23
CA GLY A 750 21.12 4.27 15.55
C GLY A 750 20.10 3.40 16.28
N THR A 751 18.98 4.03 16.66
CA THR A 751 17.86 3.34 17.31
C THR A 751 16.97 2.69 16.25
N THR A 752 16.68 1.40 16.44
CA THR A 752 15.80 0.62 15.56
C THR A 752 15.00 -0.40 16.40
N LYS A 753 14.19 -1.23 15.76
CA LYS A 753 13.42 -2.30 16.40
C LYS A 753 13.61 -3.63 15.69
N LEU A 754 13.61 -4.70 16.48
CA LEU A 754 13.33 -6.05 15.98
C LEU A 754 11.85 -6.35 16.21
N MET A 755 11.19 -6.86 15.19
CA MET A 755 9.77 -7.21 15.19
C MET A 755 9.65 -8.69 14.89
N ALA A 756 8.80 -9.37 15.65
CA ALA A 756 8.48 -10.77 15.45
C ALA A 756 6.97 -10.97 15.30
N SER A 757 6.60 -11.92 14.45
CA SER A 757 5.22 -12.39 14.31
C SER A 757 5.14 -13.90 14.44
N LEU A 758 4.01 -14.38 14.96
CA LEU A 758 3.65 -15.78 14.99
C LEU A 758 2.29 -15.96 14.32
N ASP A 759 2.22 -16.89 13.38
CA ASP A 759 1.02 -17.19 12.62
C ASP A 759 0.79 -18.71 12.49
N CYS A 760 -0.46 -19.11 12.67
CA CYS A 760 -1.01 -20.39 12.25
C CYS A 760 -2.53 -20.28 12.07
N ALA A 761 -3.16 -21.27 11.45
CA ALA A 761 -4.60 -21.24 11.18
C ALA A 761 -5.47 -21.05 12.45
N ALA A 762 -5.03 -21.58 13.60
CA ALA A 762 -5.74 -21.47 14.86
C ALA A 762 -5.46 -20.16 15.61
N LEU A 763 -4.29 -19.56 15.41
CA LEU A 763 -3.81 -18.38 16.13
C LEU A 763 -3.00 -17.50 15.18
N ARG A 764 -3.60 -16.38 14.79
CA ARG A 764 -2.98 -15.34 13.97
C ARG A 764 -2.79 -14.08 14.79
N GLN A 765 -1.99 -13.14 14.30
CA GLN A 765 -1.85 -11.80 14.88
C GLN A 765 -1.28 -11.81 16.30
N VAL A 766 -0.20 -12.56 16.49
CA VAL A 766 0.61 -12.57 17.71
C VAL A 766 1.93 -11.89 17.37
N TYR A 767 2.20 -10.74 17.98
CA TYR A 767 3.42 -9.97 17.74
C TYR A 767 4.23 -9.79 19.00
N GLY A 768 5.50 -9.49 18.81
CA GLY A 768 6.38 -8.94 19.82
C GLY A 768 7.41 -8.05 19.15
N GLU A 769 7.91 -7.08 19.90
CA GLU A 769 8.95 -6.18 19.42
C GLU A 769 9.90 -5.82 20.55
N VAL A 770 11.09 -5.40 20.18
CA VAL A 770 12.09 -4.88 21.11
C VAL A 770 12.89 -3.78 20.42
N GLU A 771 13.05 -2.67 21.13
CA GLU A 771 13.91 -1.56 20.70
C GLU A 771 15.37 -1.83 21.03
N VAL A 772 16.25 -1.47 20.11
CA VAL A 772 17.70 -1.59 20.30
C VAL A 772 18.39 -0.36 19.71
N THR A 773 19.39 0.16 20.41
CA THR A 773 20.24 1.26 19.93
C THR A 773 21.62 0.71 19.61
N ILE A 774 21.97 0.70 18.33
CA ILE A 774 23.25 0.20 17.82
C ILE A 774 24.28 1.33 17.83
N GLN A 775 25.42 1.08 18.46
CA GLN A 775 26.59 1.95 18.47
C GLN A 775 27.43 1.78 17.19
N PRO A 776 28.17 2.82 16.76
CA PRO A 776 29.08 2.76 15.62
C PRO A 776 30.16 1.68 15.74
#